data_AF-A0A918E8I3-F1
#
_entry.id   AF-A0A918E8I3-F1
#
_cell.length_a   1.000
_cell.length_b   1.000
_cell.length_c   1.000
_cell.angle_alpha   90.00
_cell.angle_beta   90.00
_cell.angle_gamma   90.00
#
_symmetry.space_group_name_H-M   'P 1'
#
loop_
_entity.id
_entity.type
_entity.pdbx_description
1 polymer ?
#
loop_
_entity_poly.entity_id
_entity_poly.type
_entity_poly.pdbx_seq_one_letter_code
_entity_poly.pdbx_strand_id
1 'polypeptide(L)'
;MKVSGEVVEAAINAGYVQHVASTTSESAGATLVVKAGTTGWVQGFALFLQTAARIKIERVDVAYFLGLYWCKRVEQTIIEGVRIPQVAALCAWSSPQTKCNLSQLANGGSRGGQPAWGGGNTPPPGPQPVTSVNGLADGTLLTTTDTGRVYKMVGGAPIWQATCDDGICSGTSRPTTQAVINAGPATPRNASTVIDQRGRIFLFVGGAPIWQDSCAAPVSCGSPVKVSNWSVDARDHMNEVPADGHLVQAKAGTVDLPVAVTIGGALVTFASPQEIIDAGYGTDWAGRVVAISSASYNHLGFIPPDGTLVQGTSGGTSTPVAAIVGGARINFASPQEVIDAGHGTNWASKVRAVPTRHFNLMPTVPSDGTLIQGSVGSTPVAAIIGTARVNFATPQEVIDAGFGTDWASKVRAIPARAFNDVPTQIIDGTRIKNGTSTSQAAVVGGAKVPFTSMEELEGAGYGDRPLWTVPSRVWDALPVKIADGTRIRKAGSTSQAAIVGDAKVPFTSMEELEGAGYGNAPLSVVPARVWDALSNDIKDGTRIQEAGAASQAAIVGGAKVPFTSMEELEGAGYADKPLYLLPPRVWDALSTRIADGTRLKDAGSASQAAVVGGARVDFVSEQEVIDAGYNGKPMQVIPNRVWKALPTRIADGTRLKDAGSASQAAVVGGARVDFVSEQEVIDAGYNGKVMQVIPNRVWKALPTQIADGTYVKSPGSASVWLINGGRKTAAQQSSNVQVIPTRVLDAIPSS
;
A
#
# COMPACT_ATOMS: atom_id res chain seq x y z
N MET A 1 -32.91 7.93 -31.72
CA MET A 1 -32.33 6.58 -31.49
C MET A 1 -33.08 5.97 -30.31
N LYS A 2 -33.72 4.80 -30.45
CA LYS A 2 -34.38 4.11 -29.32
C LYS A 2 -33.31 3.36 -28.53
N VAL A 3 -33.10 3.74 -27.28
CA VAL A 3 -32.25 3.00 -26.33
C VAL A 3 -33.12 1.90 -25.74
N SER A 4 -32.69 0.64 -25.80
CA SER A 4 -33.45 -0.48 -25.22
C SER A 4 -33.42 -0.40 -23.69
N GLY A 5 -34.49 -0.88 -23.04
CA GLY A 5 -34.63 -0.84 -21.57
C GLY A 5 -33.52 -1.57 -20.81
N GLU A 6 -32.86 -2.53 -21.44
CA GLU A 6 -31.78 -3.33 -20.87
C GLU A 6 -30.51 -2.50 -20.53
N VAL A 7 -30.24 -1.42 -21.27
CA VAL A 7 -29.08 -0.53 -21.01
C VAL A 7 -29.32 0.32 -19.76
N VAL A 8 -30.56 0.73 -19.52
CA VAL A 8 -30.95 1.52 -18.34
C VAL A 8 -30.88 0.64 -17.08
N GLU A 9 -31.29 -0.62 -17.19
CA GLU A 9 -31.27 -1.59 -16.09
C GLU A 9 -29.83 -2.00 -15.70
N ALA A 10 -28.93 -2.15 -16.67
CA ALA A 10 -27.51 -2.40 -16.42
C ALA A 10 -26.80 -1.23 -15.71
N ALA A 11 -27.17 0.01 -16.02
CA ALA A 11 -26.60 1.21 -15.39
C ALA A 11 -27.08 1.43 -13.94
N ILE A 12 -28.32 1.01 -13.63
CA ILE A 12 -28.86 1.00 -12.26
C ILE A 12 -28.16 -0.08 -11.42
N ASN A 13 -27.99 -1.29 -11.97
CA ASN A 13 -27.34 -2.40 -11.27
C ASN A 13 -25.85 -2.19 -11.01
N ALA A 14 -25.17 -1.39 -11.82
CA ALA A 14 -23.78 -1.00 -11.62
C ALA A 14 -23.61 0.25 -10.71
N GLY A 15 -24.70 0.81 -10.17
CA GLY A 15 -24.67 1.90 -9.19
C GLY A 15 -24.43 3.31 -9.75
N TYR A 16 -24.50 3.49 -11.07
CA TYR A 16 -24.19 4.77 -11.73
C TYR A 16 -25.38 5.72 -11.86
N VAL A 17 -26.62 5.23 -11.68
CA VAL A 17 -27.85 6.03 -11.79
C VAL A 17 -28.79 5.71 -10.62
N GLN A 18 -29.19 6.71 -9.84
CA GLN A 18 -30.06 6.52 -8.67
C GLN A 18 -31.56 6.78 -8.93
N HIS A 19 -31.94 7.46 -10.01
CA HIS A 19 -33.35 7.71 -10.33
C HIS A 19 -33.58 7.95 -11.83
N VAL A 20 -34.67 7.40 -12.39
CA VAL A 20 -35.13 7.66 -13.78
C VAL A 20 -36.54 8.24 -13.74
N ALA A 21 -36.74 9.42 -14.32
CA ALA A 21 -38.04 10.09 -14.37
C ALA A 21 -38.69 9.87 -15.75
N SER A 22 -39.57 8.86 -15.83
CA SER A 22 -40.48 8.51 -16.94
C SER A 22 -39.94 7.70 -18.14
N THR A 23 -40.82 6.85 -18.69
CA THR A 23 -40.57 5.83 -19.73
C THR A 23 -41.32 6.08 -21.05
N THR A 24 -41.59 7.34 -21.40
CA THR A 24 -42.17 7.68 -22.71
C THR A 24 -41.26 8.60 -23.51
N SER A 25 -41.17 8.29 -24.81
CA SER A 25 -40.19 8.77 -25.76
C SER A 25 -40.20 10.28 -25.96
N GLU A 26 -39.00 10.85 -25.81
CA GLU A 26 -38.41 12.06 -26.42
C GLU A 26 -37.79 12.93 -25.32
N SER A 27 -36.45 12.91 -25.24
CA SER A 27 -35.58 13.57 -24.26
C SER A 27 -35.57 12.99 -22.83
N ALA A 28 -34.65 12.04 -22.58
CA ALA A 28 -34.25 11.68 -21.23
C ALA A 28 -32.98 12.46 -20.85
N GLY A 29 -33.10 13.41 -19.93
CA GLY A 29 -31.95 14.02 -19.25
C GLY A 29 -31.64 13.22 -17.99
N ALA A 30 -30.51 12.51 -17.97
CA ALA A 30 -29.97 11.94 -16.73
C ALA A 30 -28.98 12.93 -16.11
N THR A 31 -29.10 13.19 -14.82
CA THR A 31 -28.17 14.05 -14.07
C THR A 31 -27.08 13.19 -13.44
N LEU A 32 -25.84 13.39 -13.86
CA LEU A 32 -24.64 12.78 -13.27
C LEU A 32 -24.15 13.69 -12.12
N VAL A 33 -24.05 13.15 -10.91
CA VAL A 33 -23.44 13.85 -9.76
C VAL A 33 -22.04 13.30 -9.55
N VAL A 34 -21.01 14.09 -9.84
CA VAL A 34 -19.62 13.77 -9.51
C VAL A 34 -19.31 14.41 -8.16
N LYS A 35 -18.88 13.62 -7.17
CA LYS A 35 -18.45 14.13 -5.86
C LYS A 35 -17.19 15.00 -6.03
N ALA A 36 -17.19 16.17 -5.39
CA ALA A 36 -16.05 17.07 -5.36
C ALA A 36 -14.87 16.40 -4.63
N GLY A 37 -13.68 16.40 -5.25
CA GLY A 37 -12.42 15.96 -4.64
C GLY A 37 -11.67 14.80 -5.31
N THR A 38 -12.20 14.21 -6.39
CA THR A 38 -11.57 13.05 -7.04
C THR A 38 -10.57 13.47 -8.14
N THR A 39 -9.27 13.37 -7.88
CA THR A 39 -8.22 13.36 -8.91
C THR A 39 -7.64 11.95 -9.04
N GLY A 40 -7.90 11.29 -10.16
CA GLY A 40 -7.37 9.96 -10.45
C GLY A 40 -7.54 9.60 -11.94
N TRP A 41 -6.46 9.10 -12.55
CA TRP A 41 -6.43 8.64 -13.93
C TRP A 41 -6.96 7.19 -14.00
N VAL A 42 -8.02 6.97 -14.77
CA VAL A 42 -8.51 5.62 -15.09
C VAL A 42 -7.98 5.26 -16.49
N GLN A 43 -7.03 4.33 -16.55
CA GLN A 43 -6.60 3.71 -17.81
C GLN A 43 -7.50 2.50 -18.11
N GLY A 44 -8.19 2.54 -19.26
CA GLY A 44 -8.92 1.41 -19.84
C GLY A 44 -8.82 1.46 -21.37
N PHE A 45 -8.40 0.35 -21.96
CA PHE A 45 -8.13 0.15 -23.39
C PHE A 45 -9.44 -0.14 -24.17
N ALA A 46 -9.81 0.66 -25.20
CA ALA A 46 -10.71 0.31 -26.33
C ALA A 46 -10.91 1.50 -27.33
N LEU A 47 -11.09 1.24 -28.64
CA LEU A 47 -11.21 2.21 -29.77
C LEU A 47 -12.58 2.96 -29.85
N PHE A 48 -12.60 4.19 -30.44
CA PHE A 48 -13.69 5.20 -30.27
C PHE A 48 -14.22 5.86 -31.58
N LEU A 49 -15.50 6.31 -31.56
CA LEU A 49 -16.08 7.34 -32.46
C LEU A 49 -16.76 8.45 -31.61
N GLN A 50 -16.77 9.71 -32.08
CA GLN A 50 -17.21 10.91 -31.32
C GLN A 50 -18.56 11.51 -31.78
N THR A 51 -19.41 11.92 -30.82
CA THR A 51 -20.48 12.93 -31.01
C THR A 51 -20.61 13.81 -29.76
N ALA A 52 -20.86 15.12 -29.93
CA ALA A 52 -20.83 16.15 -28.87
C ALA A 52 -22.20 16.44 -28.24
N ALA A 53 -22.22 16.76 -26.94
CA ALA A 53 -23.40 17.28 -26.24
C ALA A 53 -23.08 18.59 -25.47
N ARG A 54 -24.10 19.45 -25.28
CA ARG A 54 -24.02 20.74 -24.56
C ARG A 54 -24.50 20.57 -23.13
N ILE A 55 -23.73 21.05 -22.15
CA ILE A 55 -24.14 21.11 -20.74
C ILE A 55 -24.14 22.56 -20.27
N LYS A 56 -25.25 22.98 -19.64
CA LYS A 56 -25.38 24.27 -18.96
C LYS A 56 -25.09 24.06 -17.47
N ILE A 57 -24.12 24.79 -16.92
CA ILE A 57 -23.83 24.78 -15.49
C ILE A 57 -24.08 26.19 -14.96
N GLU A 58 -24.95 26.29 -13.95
CA GLU A 58 -25.15 27.53 -13.20
C GLU A 58 -24.24 27.52 -11.97
N ARG A 59 -23.31 28.46 -11.91
CA ARG A 59 -22.47 28.68 -10.73
C ARG A 59 -22.94 29.95 -10.02
N VAL A 60 -23.13 29.86 -8.71
CA VAL A 60 -23.39 31.02 -7.86
C VAL A 60 -22.16 31.26 -7.02
N ASP A 61 -21.43 32.32 -7.34
CA ASP A 61 -20.27 32.72 -6.55
C ASP A 61 -20.74 33.69 -5.46
N VAL A 62 -20.34 33.40 -4.22
CA VAL A 62 -20.64 34.23 -3.05
C VAL A 62 -19.36 34.94 -2.64
N ALA A 63 -19.38 36.27 -2.68
CA ALA A 63 -18.28 37.09 -2.23
C ALA A 63 -18.68 37.88 -0.97
N TYR A 64 -17.77 37.93 0.01
CA TYR A 64 -17.95 38.66 1.25
C TYR A 64 -17.12 39.95 1.20
N PHE A 65 -17.81 41.09 1.19
CA PHE A 65 -17.15 42.39 1.20
C PHE A 65 -17.93 43.34 2.12
N LEU A 66 -17.25 43.92 3.11
CA LEU A 66 -17.80 44.89 4.07
C LEU A 66 -19.08 44.44 4.81
N GLY A 67 -19.14 43.16 5.22
CA GLY A 67 -20.20 42.68 6.12
C GLY A 67 -21.53 42.28 5.47
N LEU A 68 -21.64 42.31 4.14
CA LEU A 68 -22.83 41.84 3.42
C LEU A 68 -22.47 40.79 2.36
N TYR A 69 -23.34 39.80 2.21
CA TYR A 69 -23.20 38.72 1.22
C TYR A 69 -23.81 39.12 -0.12
N TRP A 70 -23.04 39.00 -1.19
CA TRP A 70 -23.53 39.20 -2.55
C TRP A 70 -23.43 37.88 -3.33
N CYS A 71 -24.55 37.46 -3.93
CA CYS A 71 -24.60 36.29 -4.81
C CYS A 71 -24.65 36.78 -6.26
N LYS A 72 -23.63 36.45 -7.06
CA LYS A 72 -23.68 36.68 -8.51
C LYS A 72 -23.89 35.34 -9.22
N ARG A 73 -24.94 35.25 -10.03
CA ARG A 73 -25.21 34.10 -10.89
C ARG A 73 -24.37 34.25 -12.17
N VAL A 74 -23.53 33.27 -12.46
CA VAL A 74 -22.73 33.22 -13.70
C VAL A 74 -23.14 31.96 -14.46
N GLU A 75 -23.68 32.15 -15.67
CA GLU A 75 -23.95 31.04 -16.59
C GLU A 75 -22.65 30.66 -17.32
N GLN A 76 -22.21 29.43 -17.18
CA GLN A 76 -21.13 28.88 -18.01
C GLN A 76 -21.69 27.73 -18.86
N THR A 77 -21.53 27.86 -20.19
CA THR A 77 -21.86 26.79 -21.13
C THR A 77 -20.58 26.04 -21.45
N ILE A 78 -20.53 24.75 -21.11
CA ILE A 78 -19.38 23.89 -21.40
C ILE A 78 -19.85 22.81 -22.37
N ILE A 79 -19.09 22.60 -23.44
CA ILE A 79 -19.29 21.51 -24.39
C ILE A 79 -18.25 20.45 -24.05
N GLU A 80 -18.66 19.36 -23.41
CA GLU A 80 -17.79 18.23 -23.10
C GLU A 80 -18.37 16.94 -23.72
N GLY A 81 -17.50 16.17 -24.39
CA GLY A 81 -17.86 14.90 -25.00
C GLY A 81 -17.83 13.76 -23.98
N VAL A 82 -18.98 13.14 -23.73
CA VAL A 82 -19.10 11.98 -22.83
C VAL A 82 -19.08 10.67 -23.64
N ARG A 83 -18.37 9.65 -23.13
CA ARG A 83 -18.14 8.34 -23.77
C ARG A 83 -19.08 7.27 -23.20
N ILE A 84 -19.64 6.40 -24.03
CA ILE A 84 -20.45 5.24 -23.61
C ILE A 84 -19.87 3.96 -24.24
N PRO A 85 -19.72 2.84 -23.49
CA PRO A 85 -19.21 1.58 -24.02
C PRO A 85 -20.30 0.76 -24.76
N GLN A 86 -19.94 0.08 -25.85
CA GLN A 86 -20.76 -0.98 -26.43
C GLN A 86 -20.34 -2.35 -25.89
N VAL A 87 -21.34 -3.14 -25.50
CA VAL A 87 -21.20 -4.58 -25.26
C VAL A 87 -21.36 -5.30 -26.61
N ALA A 88 -20.51 -6.28 -26.86
CA ALA A 88 -20.67 -7.22 -27.96
C ALA A 88 -21.95 -8.06 -27.78
N ALA A 89 -22.65 -8.41 -28.86
CA ALA A 89 -22.75 -9.79 -29.32
C ALA A 89 -23.73 -9.98 -30.49
N LEU A 90 -23.63 -11.18 -31.07
CA LEU A 90 -24.65 -11.97 -31.77
C LEU A 90 -24.69 -11.88 -33.31
N CYS A 91 -23.90 -12.77 -33.91
CA CYS A 91 -24.35 -13.50 -35.08
C CYS A 91 -25.68 -14.21 -34.75
N ALA A 92 -26.74 -13.86 -35.47
CA ALA A 92 -27.93 -14.70 -35.61
C ALA A 92 -28.23 -14.83 -37.10
N TRP A 93 -27.85 -15.97 -37.68
CA TRP A 93 -28.41 -16.44 -38.94
C TRP A 93 -29.85 -16.90 -38.69
N SER A 94 -30.82 -16.25 -39.33
CA SER A 94 -32.12 -16.84 -39.65
C SER A 94 -32.77 -16.14 -40.87
N SER A 95 -32.37 -16.59 -42.08
CA SER A 95 -33.18 -16.99 -43.27
C SER A 95 -34.44 -16.19 -43.72
N PRO A 96 -34.89 -16.24 -45.01
CA PRO A 96 -34.21 -16.26 -46.32
C PRO A 96 -34.86 -15.24 -47.33
N GLN A 97 -34.33 -15.17 -48.57
CA GLN A 97 -34.83 -14.40 -49.73
C GLN A 97 -34.59 -12.87 -49.63
N THR A 98 -33.73 -12.27 -50.46
CA THR A 98 -34.00 -12.05 -51.88
C THR A 98 -32.67 -11.78 -52.59
N LYS A 99 -32.46 -12.42 -53.74
CA LYS A 99 -31.31 -12.18 -54.63
C LYS A 99 -31.49 -10.81 -55.29
N CYS A 100 -30.50 -9.92 -55.20
CA CYS A 100 -30.32 -8.85 -56.17
C CYS A 100 -29.21 -9.25 -57.15
N ASN A 101 -29.65 -9.66 -58.33
CA ASN A 101 -28.82 -9.96 -59.49
C ASN A 101 -28.59 -8.65 -60.25
N LEU A 102 -27.33 -8.31 -60.55
CA LEU A 102 -27.00 -7.20 -61.45
C LEU A 102 -26.86 -7.77 -62.87
N SER A 103 -27.98 -7.81 -63.58
CA SER A 103 -28.05 -7.99 -65.03
C SER A 103 -29.15 -7.07 -65.56
N GLN A 104 -28.87 -6.42 -66.69
CA GLN A 104 -29.74 -5.52 -67.47
C GLN A 104 -29.53 -4.03 -67.21
N LEU A 105 -28.68 -3.41 -68.05
CA LEU A 105 -29.11 -2.38 -69.00
C LEU A 105 -27.99 -2.17 -70.03
N ALA A 106 -28.08 -2.93 -71.11
CA ALA A 106 -27.50 -2.59 -72.40
C ALA A 106 -28.64 -2.26 -73.37
N ASN A 107 -28.33 -1.40 -74.33
CA ASN A 107 -29.09 -0.90 -75.50
C ASN A 107 -29.68 0.51 -75.34
N GLY A 108 -29.43 1.48 -76.23
CA GLY A 108 -28.83 1.44 -77.57
C GLY A 108 -28.26 2.81 -77.98
N GLY A 109 -27.65 3.01 -79.14
CA GLY A 109 -27.64 2.15 -80.31
C GLY A 109 -26.57 2.52 -81.34
N SER A 110 -26.45 1.64 -82.34
CA SER A 110 -25.55 1.72 -83.49
C SER A 110 -25.97 2.76 -84.54
N ARG A 111 -24.99 3.53 -85.03
CA ARG A 111 -24.68 3.84 -86.45
C ARG A 111 -23.17 4.18 -86.42
N GLY A 112 -22.25 3.51 -87.10
CA GLY A 112 -22.19 3.11 -88.50
C GLY A 112 -21.04 3.89 -89.15
N GLY A 113 -19.97 3.21 -89.57
CA GLY A 113 -18.91 3.79 -90.42
C GLY A 113 -17.48 3.61 -89.90
N GLN A 114 -16.77 2.59 -90.41
CA GLN A 114 -15.32 2.66 -90.57
C GLN A 114 -14.99 3.71 -91.65
N PRO A 115 -13.83 4.37 -91.54
CA PRO A 115 -12.80 4.06 -92.52
C PRO A 115 -11.43 3.78 -91.90
N ALA A 116 -10.61 3.13 -92.73
CA ALA A 116 -9.23 2.78 -92.49
C ALA A 116 -8.27 3.98 -92.65
N TRP A 117 -7.01 3.73 -92.24
CA TRP A 117 -5.76 4.47 -92.46
C TRP A 117 -5.25 5.37 -91.34
N GLY A 118 -4.06 5.02 -90.85
CA GLY A 118 -2.95 5.98 -90.82
C GLY A 118 -2.32 6.28 -89.46
N GLY A 119 -1.07 5.83 -89.30
CA GLY A 119 0.00 6.71 -88.82
C GLY A 119 0.23 6.81 -87.31
N GLY A 120 1.33 6.18 -86.90
CA GLY A 120 2.23 6.54 -85.79
C GLY A 120 1.81 7.64 -84.80
N ASN A 121 1.68 7.22 -83.55
CA ASN A 121 2.34 7.86 -82.42
C ASN A 121 2.49 6.81 -81.32
N THR A 122 3.72 6.35 -81.07
CA THR A 122 4.03 5.63 -79.84
C THR A 122 3.60 6.51 -78.67
N PRO A 123 2.82 6.00 -77.70
CA PRO A 123 2.49 6.77 -76.50
C PRO A 123 3.80 7.24 -75.86
N PRO A 124 3.85 8.45 -75.28
CA PRO A 124 4.98 8.85 -74.44
C PRO A 124 5.26 7.70 -73.47
N PRO A 125 6.52 7.30 -73.22
CA PRO A 125 6.81 6.25 -72.26
C PRO A 125 6.08 6.61 -70.97
N GLY A 126 5.14 5.74 -70.55
CA GLY A 126 4.43 5.92 -69.29
C GLY A 126 5.44 6.13 -68.17
N PRO A 127 5.07 6.80 -67.07
CA PRO A 127 5.97 7.05 -65.97
C PRO A 127 6.69 5.76 -65.60
N GLN A 128 8.02 5.79 -65.71
CA GLN A 128 8.85 4.61 -65.48
C GLN A 128 8.52 4.02 -64.11
N PRO A 129 8.28 2.69 -64.03
CA PRO A 129 7.99 2.04 -62.77
C PRO A 129 9.05 2.36 -61.73
N VAL A 130 8.60 2.71 -60.53
CA VAL A 130 9.48 2.92 -59.39
C VAL A 130 10.05 1.55 -58.98
N THR A 131 11.36 1.40 -59.08
CA THR A 131 12.09 0.18 -58.72
C THR A 131 12.70 0.23 -57.31
N SER A 132 12.66 1.38 -56.65
CA SER A 132 13.08 1.57 -55.25
C SER A 132 12.34 2.77 -54.64
N VAL A 133 11.92 2.64 -53.38
CA VAL A 133 11.29 3.75 -52.64
C VAL A 133 12.30 4.67 -51.94
N ASN A 134 13.58 4.27 -51.89
CA ASN A 134 14.62 5.05 -51.23
C ASN A 134 14.86 6.37 -51.95
N GLY A 135 14.86 7.48 -51.21
CA GLY A 135 15.08 8.83 -51.74
C GLY A 135 13.85 9.47 -52.38
N LEU A 136 12.68 8.82 -52.35
CA LEU A 136 11.42 9.47 -52.72
C LEU A 136 11.05 10.56 -51.71
N ALA A 137 10.54 11.68 -52.21
CA ALA A 137 10.08 12.79 -51.39
C ALA A 137 8.78 12.43 -50.65
N ASP A 138 8.62 13.01 -49.46
CA ASP A 138 7.39 12.88 -48.68
C ASP A 138 6.18 13.40 -49.47
N GLY A 139 5.05 12.70 -49.34
CA GLY A 139 3.83 12.94 -50.12
C GLY A 139 3.80 12.27 -51.50
N THR A 140 4.91 11.69 -51.99
CA THR A 140 4.92 10.92 -53.25
C THR A 140 3.93 9.76 -53.18
N LEU A 141 3.03 9.67 -54.17
CA LEU A 141 2.05 8.59 -54.30
C LEU A 141 2.59 7.47 -55.18
N LEU A 142 2.43 6.24 -54.72
CA LEU A 142 2.81 5.02 -55.43
C LEU A 142 1.58 4.13 -55.58
N THR A 143 1.39 3.53 -56.75
CA THR A 143 0.35 2.52 -56.97
C THR A 143 1.02 1.21 -57.35
N THR A 144 0.76 0.18 -56.57
CA THR A 144 1.24 -1.17 -56.85
C THR A 144 0.45 -1.76 -58.03
N THR A 145 1.15 -2.18 -59.08
CA THR A 145 0.55 -2.72 -60.31
C THR A 145 0.02 -4.15 -60.13
N ASP A 146 0.54 -4.85 -59.12
CA ASP A 146 0.21 -6.24 -58.76
C ASP A 146 -0.93 -6.35 -57.75
N THR A 147 -1.04 -5.44 -56.77
CA THR A 147 -2.11 -5.49 -55.74
C THR A 147 -3.13 -4.36 -55.83
N GLY A 148 -2.87 -3.33 -56.65
CA GLY A 148 -3.73 -2.15 -56.78
C GLY A 148 -3.74 -1.23 -55.56
N ARG A 149 -2.91 -1.50 -54.54
CA ARG A 149 -2.80 -0.67 -53.33
C ARG A 149 -2.06 0.63 -53.62
N VAL A 150 -2.54 1.70 -52.99
CA VAL A 150 -1.94 3.04 -53.05
C VAL A 150 -1.14 3.30 -51.78
N TYR A 151 0.12 3.68 -51.93
CA TYR A 151 1.04 4.03 -50.85
C TYR A 151 1.44 5.50 -50.95
N LYS A 152 1.73 6.10 -49.81
CA LYS A 152 2.22 7.47 -49.72
C LYS A 152 3.50 7.54 -48.89
N MET A 153 4.51 8.19 -49.43
CA MET A 153 5.81 8.30 -48.78
C MET A 153 5.76 9.27 -47.60
N VAL A 154 6.26 8.84 -46.44
CA VAL A 154 6.40 9.66 -45.23
C VAL A 154 7.69 9.31 -44.54
N GLY A 155 8.58 10.27 -44.35
CA GLY A 155 9.89 10.03 -43.76
C GLY A 155 10.71 8.99 -44.50
N GLY A 156 10.43 8.73 -45.78
CA GLY A 156 11.02 7.65 -46.56
C GLY A 156 10.34 6.27 -46.45
N ALA A 157 9.30 6.10 -45.63
CA ALA A 157 8.51 4.85 -45.56
C ALA A 157 7.23 4.93 -46.39
N PRO A 158 6.83 3.84 -47.08
CA PRO A 158 5.59 3.78 -47.84
C PRO A 158 4.41 3.40 -46.94
N ILE A 159 3.55 4.37 -46.60
CA ILE A 159 2.35 4.12 -45.77
C ILE A 159 1.16 3.81 -46.69
N TRP A 160 0.51 2.67 -46.49
CA TRP A 160 -0.69 2.27 -47.23
C TRP A 160 -1.86 3.24 -46.94
N GLN A 161 -2.56 3.64 -47.99
CA GLN A 161 -3.77 4.46 -47.89
C GLN A 161 -5.00 3.57 -48.06
N ALA A 162 -5.75 3.36 -46.98
CA ALA A 162 -6.97 2.55 -47.00
C ALA A 162 -8.14 3.24 -47.73
N THR A 163 -8.09 4.57 -47.83
CA THR A 163 -9.00 5.39 -48.63
C THR A 163 -8.23 6.49 -49.36
N CYS A 164 -8.80 6.95 -50.48
CA CYS A 164 -8.33 8.07 -51.27
C CYS A 164 -9.21 9.33 -51.13
N ASP A 165 -10.16 9.31 -50.20
CA ASP A 165 -11.05 10.45 -49.90
C ASP A 165 -10.26 11.66 -49.35
N ASP A 166 -10.92 12.82 -49.22
CA ASP A 166 -10.38 14.06 -48.64
C ASP A 166 -9.07 14.58 -49.28
N GLY A 167 -8.83 14.18 -50.53
CA GLY A 167 -7.60 14.51 -51.26
C GLY A 167 -6.37 13.77 -50.74
N ILE A 168 -6.50 12.67 -50.01
CA ILE A 168 -5.36 11.86 -49.55
C ILE A 168 -4.54 11.35 -50.74
N CYS A 169 -5.20 10.94 -51.82
CA CYS A 169 -4.53 10.49 -53.04
C CYS A 169 -4.44 11.59 -54.11
N SER A 170 -4.49 12.87 -53.72
CA SER A 170 -4.33 13.97 -54.68
C SER A 170 -2.90 14.00 -55.23
N GLY A 171 -2.77 13.84 -56.56
CA GLY A 171 -1.49 13.90 -57.26
C GLY A 171 -1.31 12.75 -58.25
N THR A 172 -0.28 12.84 -59.08
CA THR A 172 0.03 11.77 -60.05
C THR A 172 0.72 10.61 -59.33
N SER A 173 0.04 9.47 -59.25
CA SER A 173 0.63 8.26 -58.69
C SER A 173 1.63 7.62 -59.67
N ARG A 174 2.73 7.11 -59.15
CA ARG A 174 3.76 6.40 -59.93
C ARG A 174 3.57 4.88 -59.79
N PRO A 175 3.60 4.11 -60.89
CA PRO A 175 3.44 2.66 -60.82
C PRO A 175 4.65 2.00 -60.14
N THR A 176 4.42 0.96 -59.34
CA THR A 176 5.45 0.13 -58.69
C THR A 176 4.93 -1.29 -58.46
N THR A 177 5.63 -2.11 -57.66
CA THR A 177 5.18 -3.46 -57.25
C THR A 177 5.18 -3.57 -55.73
N GLN A 178 4.42 -4.51 -55.16
CA GLN A 178 4.41 -4.74 -53.71
C GLN A 178 5.79 -5.18 -53.20
N ALA A 179 6.58 -5.88 -54.03
CA ALA A 179 7.95 -6.27 -53.68
C ALA A 179 8.84 -5.05 -53.42
N VAL A 180 8.69 -3.98 -54.20
CA VAL A 180 9.45 -2.72 -54.02
C VAL A 180 9.02 -1.98 -52.75
N ILE A 181 7.72 -2.01 -52.43
CA ILE A 181 7.19 -1.46 -51.16
C ILE A 181 7.76 -2.21 -49.97
N ASN A 182 7.71 -3.54 -49.99
CA ASN A 182 8.19 -4.40 -48.90
C ASN A 182 9.70 -4.31 -48.70
N ALA A 183 10.47 -4.02 -49.76
CA ALA A 183 11.91 -3.78 -49.70
C ALA A 183 12.29 -2.38 -49.18
N GLY A 184 11.30 -1.49 -49.03
CA GLY A 184 11.47 -0.14 -48.51
C GLY A 184 11.67 -0.07 -46.99
N PRO A 185 11.94 1.14 -46.45
CA PRO A 185 11.98 1.35 -45.02
C PRO A 185 10.69 0.91 -44.34
N ALA A 186 10.82 0.10 -43.28
CA ALA A 186 9.67 -0.43 -42.55
C ALA A 186 8.88 0.65 -41.80
N THR A 187 9.54 1.75 -41.40
CA THR A 187 8.93 2.82 -40.61
C THR A 187 9.44 4.22 -40.99
N PRO A 188 8.63 5.28 -40.82
CA PRO A 188 9.06 6.66 -41.03
C PRO A 188 10.26 7.06 -40.17
N ARG A 189 11.12 7.93 -40.73
CA ARG A 189 12.23 8.55 -39.99
C ARG A 189 11.74 9.50 -38.90
N ASN A 190 12.58 9.70 -37.88
CA ASN A 190 12.35 10.66 -36.81
C ASN A 190 12.01 12.06 -37.33
N ALA A 191 11.14 12.77 -36.61
CA ALA A 191 10.67 14.13 -36.92
C ALA A 191 9.84 14.28 -38.20
N SER A 192 9.59 13.19 -38.94
CA SER A 192 8.59 13.18 -40.02
C SER A 192 7.20 13.37 -39.42
N THR A 193 6.29 14.02 -40.13
CA THR A 193 4.95 14.33 -39.61
C THR A 193 3.85 13.93 -40.58
N VAL A 194 2.72 13.48 -40.02
CA VAL A 194 1.50 13.18 -40.76
C VAL A 194 0.30 13.85 -40.12
N ILE A 195 -0.72 14.12 -40.94
CA ILE A 195 -2.04 14.52 -40.47
C ILE A 195 -3.06 13.52 -40.97
N ASP A 196 -3.87 12.99 -40.06
CA ASP A 196 -4.93 12.06 -40.41
C ASP A 196 -6.22 12.82 -40.82
N GLN A 197 -7.23 12.08 -41.30
CA GLN A 197 -8.54 12.64 -41.67
C GLN A 197 -9.29 13.31 -40.53
N ARG A 198 -8.92 13.04 -39.28
CA ARG A 198 -9.50 13.66 -38.08
C ARG A 198 -8.80 14.99 -37.76
N GLY A 199 -7.82 15.39 -38.56
CA GLY A 199 -7.01 16.58 -38.32
C GLY A 199 -5.97 16.41 -37.21
N ARG A 200 -5.73 15.18 -36.73
CA ARG A 200 -4.74 14.92 -35.69
C ARG A 200 -3.36 14.85 -36.33
N ILE A 201 -2.43 15.61 -35.79
CA ILE A 201 -1.04 15.63 -36.24
C ILE A 201 -0.24 14.63 -35.41
N PHE A 202 0.57 13.83 -36.09
CA PHE A 202 1.51 12.91 -35.48
C PHE A 202 2.92 13.23 -35.95
N LEU A 203 3.86 13.15 -35.03
CA LEU A 203 5.29 13.23 -35.30
C LEU A 203 5.92 11.87 -34.99
N PHE A 204 6.81 11.39 -35.86
CA PHE A 204 7.41 10.08 -35.68
C PHE A 204 8.66 10.12 -34.79
N VAL A 205 8.71 9.22 -33.81
CA VAL A 205 9.90 8.92 -32.98
C VAL A 205 10.11 7.42 -33.00
N GLY A 206 11.27 6.97 -33.47
CA GLY A 206 11.58 5.55 -33.61
C GLY A 206 10.55 4.77 -34.40
N GLY A 207 10.03 5.38 -35.46
CA GLY A 207 8.99 4.77 -36.31
C GLY A 207 7.58 4.77 -35.73
N ALA A 208 7.38 5.21 -34.49
CA ALA A 208 6.06 5.27 -33.86
C ALA A 208 5.41 6.66 -34.00
N PRO A 209 4.11 6.74 -34.33
CA PRO A 209 3.39 8.00 -34.47
C PRO A 209 3.03 8.55 -33.08
N ILE A 210 3.70 9.65 -32.70
CA ILE A 210 3.44 10.35 -31.44
C ILE A 210 2.51 11.53 -31.73
N TRP A 211 1.31 11.48 -31.16
CA TRP A 211 0.34 12.56 -31.30
C TRP A 211 0.94 13.89 -30.84
N GLN A 212 0.63 14.99 -31.52
CA GLN A 212 1.01 16.33 -31.11
C GLN A 212 -0.26 17.15 -30.86
N ASP A 213 -0.46 17.57 -29.63
CA ASP A 213 -1.52 18.50 -29.24
C ASP A 213 -1.18 19.96 -29.61
N SER A 214 0.11 20.23 -29.87
CA SER A 214 0.60 21.51 -30.36
C SER A 214 1.77 21.33 -31.31
N CYS A 215 1.82 22.20 -32.32
CA CYS A 215 2.94 22.35 -33.27
C CYS A 215 3.68 23.68 -33.06
N ALA A 216 3.49 24.31 -31.91
CA ALA A 216 4.24 25.49 -31.52
C ALA A 216 5.65 25.10 -31.05
N ALA A 217 6.59 26.01 -31.25
CA ALA A 217 7.97 25.84 -30.79
C ALA A 217 7.99 25.38 -29.32
N PRO A 218 8.78 24.34 -29.00
CA PRO A 218 9.91 23.81 -29.77
C PRO A 218 9.52 22.70 -30.76
N VAL A 219 8.26 22.24 -30.75
CA VAL A 219 7.76 21.26 -31.71
C VAL A 219 7.59 21.97 -33.05
N SER A 220 8.16 21.42 -34.11
CA SER A 220 7.91 21.88 -35.48
C SER A 220 7.29 20.74 -36.27
N CYS A 221 6.01 20.88 -36.59
CA CYS A 221 5.30 19.87 -37.38
C CYS A 221 5.52 20.01 -38.89
N GLY A 222 6.23 21.04 -39.35
CA GLY A 222 6.47 21.28 -40.78
C GLY A 222 5.17 21.34 -41.59
N SER A 223 5.16 20.66 -42.73
CA SER A 223 3.97 20.41 -43.56
C SER A 223 3.60 18.92 -43.49
N PRO A 224 2.73 18.52 -42.55
CA PRO A 224 2.41 17.10 -42.36
C PRO A 224 1.82 16.46 -43.61
N VAL A 225 2.26 15.24 -43.92
CA VAL A 225 1.70 14.47 -45.03
C VAL A 225 0.30 13.98 -44.66
N LYS A 226 -0.70 14.29 -45.50
CA LYS A 226 -2.06 13.77 -45.34
C LYS A 226 -2.10 12.25 -45.56
N VAL A 227 -2.58 11.49 -44.59
CA VAL A 227 -2.77 10.04 -44.65
C VAL A 227 -4.16 9.64 -44.15
N SER A 228 -4.61 8.42 -44.45
CA SER A 228 -5.88 7.91 -43.92
C SER A 228 -5.81 7.67 -42.41
N ASN A 229 -6.93 7.85 -41.71
CA ASN A 229 -7.01 7.56 -40.26
C ASN A 229 -6.69 6.09 -39.95
N TRP A 230 -7.15 5.19 -40.81
CA TRP A 230 -6.89 3.76 -40.72
C TRP A 230 -5.39 3.45 -40.74
N SER A 231 -4.60 4.14 -41.58
CA SER A 231 -3.14 3.91 -41.66
C SER A 231 -2.46 4.08 -40.30
N VAL A 232 -2.86 5.12 -39.55
CA VAL A 232 -2.32 5.41 -38.22
C VAL A 232 -2.86 4.42 -37.19
N ASP A 233 -4.16 4.13 -37.21
CA ASP A 233 -4.80 3.26 -36.23
C ASP A 233 -4.38 1.78 -36.38
N ALA A 234 -4.16 1.33 -37.62
CA ALA A 234 -3.68 -0.02 -37.95
C ALA A 234 -2.16 -0.15 -37.91
N ARG A 235 -1.42 0.95 -37.70
CA ARG A 235 0.05 1.00 -37.63
C ARG A 235 0.74 0.43 -38.90
N ASP A 236 0.17 0.69 -40.07
CA ASP A 236 0.76 0.23 -41.34
C ASP A 236 2.10 0.92 -41.61
N HIS A 237 3.17 0.14 -41.68
CA HIS A 237 4.55 0.64 -41.71
C HIS A 237 4.86 1.61 -40.56
N MET A 238 4.34 1.33 -39.35
CA MET A 238 4.62 2.12 -38.14
C MET A 238 4.88 1.19 -36.96
N ASN A 239 5.70 1.65 -36.01
CA ASN A 239 5.82 0.97 -34.73
C ASN A 239 4.66 1.34 -33.81
N GLU A 240 4.24 0.41 -32.96
CA GLU A 240 3.21 0.66 -31.94
C GLU A 240 3.72 1.63 -30.86
N VAL A 241 4.97 1.44 -30.46
CA VAL A 241 5.71 2.28 -29.51
C VAL A 241 7.06 2.68 -30.11
N PRO A 242 7.67 3.79 -29.68
CA PRO A 242 8.99 4.18 -30.18
C PRO A 242 10.01 3.05 -30.00
N ALA A 243 10.78 2.79 -31.07
CA ALA A 243 11.95 1.92 -30.95
C ALA A 243 12.94 2.48 -29.91
N ASP A 244 13.83 1.63 -29.41
CA ASP A 244 14.80 2.03 -28.40
C ASP A 244 15.87 2.97 -28.96
N GLY A 245 16.44 3.83 -28.10
CA GLY A 245 17.62 4.62 -28.42
C GLY A 245 17.35 5.95 -29.12
N HIS A 246 16.09 6.41 -29.16
CA HIS A 246 15.77 7.72 -29.71
C HIS A 246 15.65 8.77 -28.62
N LEU A 247 16.31 9.92 -28.83
CA LEU A 247 16.32 11.02 -27.89
C LEU A 247 15.13 11.94 -28.15
N VAL A 248 14.40 12.28 -27.09
CA VAL A 248 13.26 13.19 -27.13
C VAL A 248 13.37 14.27 -26.07
N GLN A 249 12.75 15.42 -26.33
CA GLN A 249 12.60 16.50 -25.37
C GLN A 249 11.27 17.22 -25.59
N ALA A 250 10.76 17.86 -24.55
CA ALA A 250 9.56 18.69 -24.62
C ALA A 250 9.74 19.97 -23.79
N LYS A 251 8.82 20.94 -23.98
CA LYS A 251 8.72 22.13 -23.13
C LYS A 251 7.39 22.15 -22.39
N ALA A 252 7.45 22.46 -21.09
CA ALA A 252 6.29 22.75 -20.25
C ALA A 252 6.24 24.26 -20.00
N GLY A 253 5.48 24.99 -20.83
CA GLY A 253 5.51 26.44 -20.85
C GLY A 253 6.88 26.95 -21.32
N THR A 254 7.59 27.70 -20.48
CA THR A 254 8.94 28.21 -20.75
C THR A 254 10.05 27.27 -20.25
N VAL A 255 9.72 26.19 -19.56
CA VAL A 255 10.68 25.28 -18.93
C VAL A 255 10.95 24.11 -19.87
N ASP A 256 12.23 23.88 -20.17
CA ASP A 256 12.68 22.65 -20.84
C ASP A 256 12.51 21.45 -19.92
N LEU A 257 11.79 20.44 -20.40
CA LEU A 257 11.80 19.13 -19.76
C LEU A 257 13.14 18.44 -20.03
N PRO A 258 13.57 17.51 -19.17
CA PRO A 258 14.80 16.76 -19.39
C PRO A 258 14.81 16.04 -20.73
N VAL A 259 15.96 15.98 -21.38
CA VAL A 259 16.15 15.06 -22.52
C VAL A 259 15.96 13.64 -21.99
N ALA A 260 15.27 12.80 -22.77
CA ALA A 260 15.05 11.41 -22.43
C ALA A 260 15.34 10.51 -23.62
N VAL A 261 15.69 9.25 -23.35
CA VAL A 261 15.78 8.21 -24.36
C VAL A 261 14.58 7.27 -24.29
N THR A 262 14.11 6.82 -25.44
CA THR A 262 13.10 5.77 -25.56
C THR A 262 13.72 4.40 -25.23
N ILE A 263 13.11 3.69 -24.29
CA ILE A 263 13.48 2.32 -23.88
C ILE A 263 12.20 1.52 -23.63
N GLY A 264 11.96 0.48 -24.43
CA GLY A 264 10.73 -0.30 -24.44
C GLY A 264 9.48 0.55 -24.68
N GLY A 265 9.61 1.69 -25.38
CA GLY A 265 8.54 2.67 -25.59
C GLY A 265 8.36 3.69 -24.46
N ALA A 266 8.99 3.52 -23.30
CA ALA A 266 8.97 4.49 -22.19
C ALA A 266 10.17 5.45 -22.24
N LEU A 267 10.15 6.49 -21.42
CA LEU A 267 11.21 7.49 -21.35
C LEU A 267 12.14 7.29 -20.15
N VAL A 268 13.44 7.24 -20.42
CA VAL A 268 14.49 7.33 -19.39
C VAL A 268 15.19 8.68 -19.50
N THR A 269 15.06 9.50 -18.46
CA THR A 269 15.56 10.88 -18.47
C THR A 269 17.07 10.96 -18.20
N PHE A 270 17.68 12.04 -18.70
CA PHE A 270 19.05 12.45 -18.38
C PHE A 270 19.02 13.77 -17.58
N ALA A 271 19.80 13.86 -16.51
CA ALA A 271 19.95 15.08 -15.72
C ALA A 271 21.05 15.99 -16.26
N SER A 272 21.97 15.48 -17.09
CA SER A 272 23.00 16.30 -17.71
C SER A 272 23.40 15.77 -19.10
N PRO A 273 23.98 16.64 -19.95
CA PRO A 273 24.61 16.23 -21.21
C PRO A 273 25.66 15.12 -21.05
N GLN A 274 26.39 15.10 -19.93
CA GLN A 274 27.43 14.09 -19.70
C GLN A 274 26.81 12.69 -19.58
N GLU A 275 25.63 12.55 -18.96
CA GLU A 275 24.98 11.24 -18.87
C GLU A 275 24.53 10.70 -20.23
N ILE A 276 24.20 11.59 -21.17
CA ILE A 276 23.85 11.21 -22.55
C ILE A 276 25.09 10.65 -23.26
N ILE A 277 26.24 11.32 -23.09
CA ILE A 277 27.51 10.88 -23.64
C ILE A 277 27.93 9.53 -23.02
N ASP A 278 27.85 9.41 -21.69
CA ASP A 278 28.20 8.20 -20.95
C ASP A 278 27.32 7.01 -21.30
N ALA A 279 26.05 7.24 -21.64
CA ALA A 279 25.14 6.21 -22.14
C ALA A 279 25.39 5.81 -23.61
N GLY A 280 26.43 6.37 -24.25
CA GLY A 280 26.89 5.97 -25.58
C GLY A 280 26.28 6.76 -26.73
N TYR A 281 25.60 7.89 -26.47
CA TYR A 281 25.02 8.73 -27.53
C TYR A 281 26.01 9.75 -28.11
N GLY A 282 27.31 9.65 -27.83
CA GLY A 282 28.32 10.52 -28.44
C GLY A 282 28.13 12.00 -28.12
N THR A 283 28.99 12.86 -28.66
CA THR A 283 28.95 14.32 -28.41
C THR A 283 28.01 15.08 -29.35
N ASP A 284 27.56 14.44 -30.42
CA ASP A 284 26.63 14.97 -31.43
C ASP A 284 25.15 14.73 -31.08
N TRP A 285 24.87 14.17 -29.89
CA TRP A 285 23.54 13.79 -29.43
C TRP A 285 22.48 14.87 -29.59
N ALA A 286 22.84 16.15 -29.39
CA ALA A 286 21.90 17.26 -29.44
C ALA A 286 21.19 17.40 -30.79
N GLY A 287 21.89 17.09 -31.90
CA GLY A 287 21.31 17.09 -33.25
C GLY A 287 20.33 15.95 -33.52
N ARG A 288 20.24 14.97 -32.62
CA ARG A 288 19.38 13.78 -32.74
C ARG A 288 18.14 13.85 -31.86
N VAL A 289 18.01 14.89 -31.04
CA VAL A 289 16.86 15.11 -30.15
C VAL A 289 15.64 15.50 -30.98
N VAL A 290 14.55 14.79 -30.77
CA VAL A 290 13.26 15.08 -31.38
C VAL A 290 12.39 15.84 -30.38
N ALA A 291 11.98 17.06 -30.75
CA ALA A 291 11.05 17.85 -29.95
C ALA A 291 9.62 17.31 -30.10
N ILE A 292 9.01 16.91 -28.99
CA ILE A 292 7.61 16.49 -28.90
C ILE A 292 6.86 17.39 -27.92
N SER A 293 5.54 17.35 -27.96
CA SER A 293 4.73 18.09 -27.00
C SER A 293 4.85 17.52 -25.58
N SER A 294 4.64 18.35 -24.56
CA SER A 294 4.72 17.93 -23.16
C SER A 294 3.63 16.94 -22.77
N ALA A 295 2.43 17.05 -23.37
CA ALA A 295 1.37 16.06 -23.20
C ALA A 295 1.84 14.68 -23.64
N SER A 296 2.49 14.60 -24.81
CA SER A 296 2.98 13.34 -25.36
C SER A 296 4.21 12.81 -24.66
N TYR A 297 5.11 13.70 -24.24
CA TYR A 297 6.25 13.34 -23.38
C TYR A 297 5.77 12.63 -22.10
N ASN A 298 4.76 13.18 -21.43
CA ASN A 298 4.19 12.56 -20.23
C ASN A 298 3.37 11.28 -20.54
N HIS A 299 2.72 11.23 -21.71
CA HIS A 299 1.90 10.07 -22.10
C HIS A 299 2.73 8.81 -22.38
N LEU A 300 3.96 8.96 -22.89
CA LEU A 300 4.87 7.83 -23.11
C LEU A 300 5.28 7.12 -21.79
N GLY A 301 5.17 7.82 -20.65
CA GLY A 301 5.52 7.28 -19.35
C GLY A 301 7.03 7.14 -19.12
N PHE A 302 7.41 6.77 -17.90
CA PHE A 302 8.82 6.74 -17.44
C PHE A 302 9.28 5.39 -16.91
N ILE A 303 8.42 4.38 -17.03
CA ILE A 303 8.69 3.02 -16.54
C ILE A 303 8.72 2.11 -17.77
N PRO A 304 9.90 1.58 -18.14
CA PRO A 304 9.98 0.59 -19.21
C PRO A 304 9.09 -0.63 -18.90
N PRO A 305 8.55 -1.30 -19.92
CA PRO A 305 7.71 -2.47 -19.73
C PRO A 305 8.50 -3.64 -19.12
N ASP A 306 7.76 -4.59 -18.54
CA ASP A 306 8.33 -5.81 -17.98
C ASP A 306 9.20 -6.56 -18.99
N GLY A 307 10.30 -7.13 -18.52
CA GLY A 307 11.26 -7.88 -19.33
C GLY A 307 12.29 -7.01 -20.06
N THR A 308 12.18 -5.69 -19.99
CA THR A 308 13.22 -4.77 -20.48
C THR A 308 14.51 -5.00 -19.68
N LEU A 309 15.63 -5.23 -20.39
CA LEU A 309 16.94 -5.35 -19.77
C LEU A 309 17.66 -4.01 -19.79
N VAL A 310 18.09 -3.54 -18.62
CA VAL A 310 18.78 -2.27 -18.45
C VAL A 310 20.09 -2.44 -17.69
N GLN A 311 21.02 -1.52 -17.93
CA GLN A 311 22.28 -1.44 -17.21
C GLN A 311 22.63 0.03 -17.00
N GLY A 312 22.84 0.42 -15.75
CA GLY A 312 23.37 1.73 -15.38
C GLY A 312 24.80 1.93 -15.87
N THR A 313 25.07 3.01 -16.60
CA THR A 313 26.38 3.40 -17.12
C THR A 313 26.77 4.81 -16.66
N SER A 314 28.01 5.00 -16.24
CA SER A 314 28.61 6.30 -15.93
C SER A 314 30.14 6.23 -16.05
N GLY A 315 30.76 7.16 -16.77
CA GLY A 315 32.22 7.27 -16.87
C GLY A 315 32.93 5.97 -17.28
N GLY A 316 32.32 5.16 -18.14
CA GLY A 316 32.84 3.85 -18.57
C GLY A 316 32.65 2.71 -17.56
N THR A 317 32.07 2.96 -16.39
CA THR A 317 31.69 1.93 -15.41
C THR A 317 30.24 1.52 -15.61
N SER A 318 29.98 0.21 -15.49
CA SER A 318 28.64 -0.36 -15.60
C SER A 318 28.19 -1.04 -14.31
N THR A 319 26.94 -0.85 -13.95
CA THR A 319 26.25 -1.60 -12.88
C THR A 319 25.94 -3.04 -13.35
N PRO A 320 25.45 -3.94 -12.47
CA PRO A 320 24.89 -5.21 -12.91
C PRO A 320 23.71 -5.01 -13.87
N VAL A 321 23.50 -5.96 -14.78
CA VAL A 321 22.30 -5.98 -15.64
C VAL A 321 21.07 -6.24 -14.76
N ALA A 322 19.96 -5.57 -15.05
CA ALA A 322 18.69 -5.80 -14.38
C ALA A 322 17.55 -5.96 -15.40
N ALA A 323 16.55 -6.76 -15.05
CA ALA A 323 15.27 -6.78 -15.73
C ALA A 323 14.29 -5.84 -15.03
N ILE A 324 13.43 -5.16 -15.79
CA ILE A 324 12.28 -4.47 -15.22
C ILE A 324 11.15 -5.47 -14.98
N VAL A 325 10.61 -5.51 -13.76
CA VAL A 325 9.51 -6.39 -13.34
C VAL A 325 8.60 -5.61 -12.40
N GLY A 326 7.34 -5.41 -12.79
CA GLY A 326 6.38 -4.59 -12.05
C GLY A 326 6.90 -3.16 -11.81
N GLY A 327 7.67 -2.62 -12.77
CA GLY A 327 8.33 -1.32 -12.66
C GLY A 327 9.56 -1.26 -11.72
N ALA A 328 9.93 -2.37 -11.09
CA ALA A 328 11.14 -2.47 -10.28
C ALA A 328 12.31 -3.05 -11.07
N ARG A 329 13.54 -2.68 -10.69
CA ARG A 329 14.75 -3.32 -11.19
C ARG A 329 15.02 -4.61 -10.41
N ILE A 330 15.20 -5.70 -11.14
CA ILE A 330 15.63 -6.99 -10.61
C ILE A 330 17.01 -7.29 -11.17
N ASN A 331 18.04 -7.09 -10.33
CA ASN A 331 19.41 -7.28 -10.74
C ASN A 331 19.71 -8.76 -11.01
N PHE A 332 20.65 -9.05 -11.91
CA PHE A 332 21.23 -10.36 -12.13
C PHE A 332 22.68 -10.38 -11.60
N ALA A 333 23.06 -11.44 -10.90
CA ALA A 333 24.41 -11.65 -10.39
C ALA A 333 25.30 -12.37 -11.40
N SER A 334 24.71 -13.07 -12.38
CA SER A 334 25.47 -13.72 -13.45
C SER A 334 24.69 -13.75 -14.78
N PRO A 335 25.41 -13.89 -15.92
CA PRO A 335 24.79 -14.16 -17.22
C PRO A 335 23.83 -15.35 -17.23
N GLN A 336 24.12 -16.40 -16.44
CA GLN A 336 23.29 -17.61 -16.41
C GLN A 336 21.89 -17.30 -15.85
N GLU A 337 21.79 -16.45 -14.83
CA GLU A 337 20.47 -16.08 -14.28
C GLU A 337 19.60 -15.29 -15.27
N VAL A 338 20.23 -14.51 -16.16
CA VAL A 338 19.52 -13.81 -17.25
C VAL A 338 18.90 -14.83 -18.21
N ILE A 339 19.65 -15.88 -18.53
CA ILE A 339 19.21 -16.98 -19.39
C ILE A 339 18.10 -17.79 -18.71
N ASP A 340 18.29 -18.15 -17.44
CA ASP A 340 17.32 -18.93 -16.65
C ASP A 340 16.01 -18.17 -16.43
N ALA A 341 16.06 -16.84 -16.33
CA ALA A 341 14.88 -15.97 -16.31
C ALA A 341 14.16 -15.85 -17.68
N GLY A 342 14.65 -16.54 -18.72
CA GLY A 342 13.96 -16.67 -20.01
C GLY A 342 14.35 -15.62 -21.07
N HIS A 343 15.38 -14.80 -20.84
CA HIS A 343 15.78 -13.77 -21.80
C HIS A 343 16.58 -14.32 -23.01
N GLY A 344 16.91 -15.61 -23.01
CA GLY A 344 17.62 -16.31 -24.09
C GLY A 344 19.11 -16.00 -24.13
N THR A 345 19.88 -16.75 -24.92
CA THR A 345 21.35 -16.60 -25.01
C THR A 345 21.79 -15.30 -25.70
N ASN A 346 20.90 -14.66 -26.46
CA ASN A 346 21.14 -13.36 -27.09
C ASN A 346 20.76 -12.16 -26.18
N TRP A 347 20.61 -12.36 -24.88
CA TRP A 347 20.20 -11.31 -23.94
C TRP A 347 21.09 -10.07 -23.99
N ALA A 348 22.40 -10.23 -24.23
CA ALA A 348 23.36 -9.13 -24.20
C ALA A 348 23.04 -8.02 -25.23
N SER A 349 22.51 -8.37 -26.41
CA SER A 349 22.09 -7.37 -27.42
C SER A 349 20.77 -6.69 -27.08
N LYS A 350 20.03 -7.18 -26.09
CA LYS A 350 18.77 -6.61 -25.59
C LYS A 350 18.98 -5.64 -24.43
N VAL A 351 20.17 -5.61 -23.84
CA VAL A 351 20.50 -4.68 -22.74
C VAL A 351 20.52 -3.25 -23.27
N ARG A 352 19.97 -2.32 -22.49
CA ARG A 352 19.98 -0.88 -22.76
C ARG A 352 20.75 -0.13 -21.70
N ALA A 353 21.68 0.72 -22.15
CA ALA A 353 22.39 1.63 -21.28
C ALA A 353 21.44 2.72 -20.78
N VAL A 354 21.38 2.89 -19.47
CA VAL A 354 20.67 3.97 -18.79
C VAL A 354 21.65 4.68 -17.86
N PRO A 355 21.42 5.93 -17.47
CA PRO A 355 22.31 6.57 -16.51
C PRO A 355 22.30 5.85 -15.16
N THR A 356 23.46 5.69 -14.52
CA THR A 356 23.59 5.02 -13.21
C THR A 356 22.70 5.65 -12.13
N ARG A 357 22.51 6.98 -12.12
CA ARG A 357 21.59 7.62 -11.17
C ARG A 357 20.16 7.10 -11.34
N HIS A 358 19.70 6.97 -12.59
CA HIS A 358 18.33 6.57 -12.90
C HIS A 358 18.15 5.10 -12.54
N PHE A 359 19.13 4.25 -12.87
CA PHE A 359 19.19 2.86 -12.42
C PHE A 359 19.08 2.74 -10.89
N ASN A 360 19.78 3.58 -10.13
CA ASN A 360 19.76 3.52 -8.66
C ASN A 360 18.47 4.06 -8.02
N LEU A 361 17.75 4.93 -8.71
CA LEU A 361 16.45 5.46 -8.27
C LEU A 361 15.29 4.49 -8.52
N MET A 362 15.47 3.47 -9.36
CA MET A 362 14.42 2.47 -9.61
C MET A 362 14.15 1.64 -8.34
N PRO A 363 12.87 1.37 -8.01
CA PRO A 363 12.51 0.48 -6.91
C PRO A 363 13.14 -0.91 -7.09
N THR A 364 13.47 -1.58 -5.99
CA THR A 364 14.00 -2.95 -6.00
C THR A 364 12.92 -4.00 -5.69
N VAL A 365 11.73 -3.56 -5.30
CA VAL A 365 10.56 -4.41 -5.05
C VAL A 365 9.50 -4.06 -6.09
N PRO A 366 8.97 -5.04 -6.86
CA PRO A 366 7.91 -4.80 -7.84
C PRO A 366 6.69 -4.15 -7.21
N SER A 367 5.89 -3.46 -8.03
CA SER A 367 4.64 -2.86 -7.57
C SER A 367 3.62 -3.92 -7.10
N ASP A 368 2.72 -3.51 -6.21
CA ASP A 368 1.62 -4.34 -5.75
C ASP A 368 0.77 -4.86 -6.93
N GLY A 369 0.33 -6.12 -6.84
CA GLY A 369 -0.37 -6.82 -7.91
C GLY A 369 0.54 -7.53 -8.92
N THR A 370 1.86 -7.37 -8.82
CA THR A 370 2.80 -8.12 -9.68
C THR A 370 2.89 -9.58 -9.23
N LEU A 371 2.66 -10.52 -10.15
CA LEU A 371 2.93 -11.95 -9.92
C LEU A 371 4.37 -12.30 -10.28
N ILE A 372 5.08 -12.91 -9.34
CA ILE A 372 6.49 -13.31 -9.49
C ILE A 372 6.71 -14.77 -9.12
N GLN A 373 7.74 -15.37 -9.71
CA GLN A 373 8.23 -16.69 -9.36
C GLN A 373 9.75 -16.77 -9.56
N GLY A 374 10.45 -17.53 -8.72
CA GLY A 374 11.87 -17.81 -8.89
C GLY A 374 12.14 -18.67 -10.14
N SER A 375 13.08 -18.25 -10.99
CA SER A 375 13.44 -18.89 -12.26
C SER A 375 14.12 -20.25 -12.13
N VAL A 376 14.60 -20.60 -10.93
CA VAL A 376 15.29 -21.88 -10.64
C VAL A 376 14.80 -22.41 -9.29
N GLY A 377 14.26 -23.64 -9.28
CA GLY A 377 13.78 -24.32 -8.08
C GLY A 377 12.25 -24.32 -7.89
N SER A 378 11.76 -25.10 -6.91
CA SER A 378 10.34 -25.26 -6.60
C SER A 378 9.75 -24.07 -5.83
N THR A 379 10.12 -22.84 -6.22
CA THR A 379 9.57 -21.63 -5.59
C THR A 379 8.08 -21.51 -5.92
N PRO A 380 7.25 -21.13 -4.92
CA PRO A 380 5.84 -20.88 -5.18
C PRO A 380 5.66 -19.63 -6.04
N VAL A 381 4.53 -19.54 -6.72
CA VAL A 381 4.06 -18.27 -7.29
C VAL A 381 3.71 -17.34 -6.13
N ALA A 382 4.06 -16.06 -6.24
CA ALA A 382 3.73 -15.05 -5.24
C ALA A 382 3.19 -13.78 -5.88
N ALA A 383 2.32 -13.08 -5.17
CA ALA A 383 1.93 -11.72 -5.49
C ALA A 383 2.70 -10.74 -4.61
N ILE A 384 3.01 -9.55 -5.13
CA ILE A 384 3.40 -8.42 -4.29
C ILE A 384 2.15 -7.74 -3.74
N ILE A 385 2.04 -7.61 -2.42
CA ILE A 385 0.92 -7.00 -1.71
C ILE A 385 1.48 -6.18 -0.55
N GLY A 386 1.25 -4.87 -0.53
CA GLY A 386 1.85 -3.98 0.45
C GLY A 386 3.37 -4.08 0.46
N THR A 387 4.00 -4.09 -0.73
CA THR A 387 5.45 -4.28 -0.95
C THR A 387 6.03 -5.60 -0.42
N ALA A 388 5.16 -6.55 -0.05
CA ALA A 388 5.57 -7.84 0.49
C ALA A 388 5.22 -8.98 -0.46
N ARG A 389 6.07 -9.99 -0.50
CA ARG A 389 5.85 -11.23 -1.20
C ARG A 389 4.87 -12.10 -0.42
N VAL A 390 3.67 -12.26 -0.98
CA VAL A 390 2.65 -13.19 -0.51
C VAL A 390 2.65 -14.42 -1.41
N ASN A 391 3.22 -15.51 -0.91
CA ASN A 391 3.27 -16.79 -1.63
C ASN A 391 1.88 -17.40 -1.77
N PHE A 392 1.66 -18.18 -2.82
CA PHE A 392 0.51 -19.05 -3.05
C PHE A 392 0.93 -20.52 -3.01
N ALA A 393 0.22 -21.35 -2.26
CA ALA A 393 0.50 -22.78 -2.09
C ALA A 393 -0.12 -23.62 -3.21
N THR A 394 -1.18 -23.13 -3.84
CA THR A 394 -1.89 -23.82 -4.92
C THR A 394 -2.31 -22.85 -6.02
N PRO A 395 -2.51 -23.32 -7.27
CA PRO A 395 -3.13 -22.52 -8.34
C PRO A 395 -4.48 -21.93 -7.96
N GLN A 396 -5.27 -22.63 -7.14
CA GLN A 396 -6.58 -22.15 -6.71
C GLN A 396 -6.46 -20.91 -5.84
N GLU A 397 -5.45 -20.81 -4.95
CA GLU A 397 -5.24 -19.60 -4.16
C GLU A 397 -4.93 -18.37 -5.03
N VAL A 398 -4.26 -18.55 -6.18
CA VAL A 398 -3.99 -17.45 -7.14
C VAL A 398 -5.29 -16.97 -7.80
N ILE A 399 -6.16 -17.92 -8.17
CA ILE A 399 -7.47 -17.64 -8.77
C ILE A 399 -8.39 -16.94 -7.75
N ASP A 400 -8.46 -17.46 -6.53
CA ASP A 400 -9.27 -16.91 -5.43
C ASP A 400 -8.79 -15.50 -5.03
N ALA A 401 -7.49 -15.22 -5.21
CA ALA A 401 -6.94 -13.89 -5.03
C ALA A 401 -7.33 -12.88 -6.13
N GLY A 402 -8.00 -13.33 -7.19
CA GLY A 402 -8.56 -12.48 -8.25
C GLY A 402 -7.68 -12.32 -9.49
N PHE A 403 -6.61 -13.11 -9.64
CA PHE A 403 -5.71 -13.00 -10.80
C PHE A 403 -6.24 -13.66 -12.09
N GLY A 404 -7.41 -14.30 -12.02
CA GLY A 404 -8.07 -14.97 -13.14
C GLY A 404 -7.46 -16.34 -13.45
N THR A 405 -8.11 -17.13 -14.30
CA THR A 405 -7.63 -18.46 -14.72
C THR A 405 -6.42 -18.39 -15.66
N ASP A 406 -6.18 -17.23 -16.27
CA ASP A 406 -5.05 -16.92 -17.13
C ASP A 406 -3.80 -16.45 -16.36
N TRP A 407 -3.82 -16.54 -15.01
CA TRP A 407 -2.75 -16.04 -14.13
C TRP A 407 -1.35 -16.50 -14.54
N ALA A 408 -1.21 -17.72 -15.08
CA ALA A 408 0.08 -18.27 -15.46
C ALA A 408 0.82 -17.42 -16.51
N SER A 409 0.11 -16.74 -17.41
CA SER A 409 0.71 -15.83 -18.41
C SER A 409 1.16 -14.49 -17.81
N LYS A 410 0.69 -14.17 -16.60
CA LYS A 410 0.99 -12.93 -15.87
C LYS A 410 2.19 -13.09 -14.93
N VAL A 411 2.63 -14.32 -14.64
CA VAL A 411 3.78 -14.58 -13.78
C VAL A 411 5.07 -14.12 -14.44
N ARG A 412 5.90 -13.39 -13.69
CA ARG A 412 7.23 -12.94 -14.10
C ARG A 412 8.29 -13.79 -13.43
N ALA A 413 9.14 -14.42 -14.23
CA ALA A 413 10.30 -15.14 -13.74
C ALA A 413 11.37 -14.15 -13.27
N ILE A 414 11.86 -14.32 -12.05
CA ILE A 414 12.97 -13.55 -11.48
C ILE A 414 14.00 -14.50 -10.88
N PRO A 415 15.27 -14.12 -10.71
CA PRO A 415 16.24 -14.98 -10.05
C PRO A 415 15.78 -15.42 -8.66
N ALA A 416 15.99 -16.70 -8.30
CA ALA A 416 15.54 -17.25 -7.03
C ALA A 416 16.07 -16.49 -5.80
N ARG A 417 17.30 -15.95 -5.88
CA ARG A 417 17.85 -15.08 -4.83
C ARG A 417 17.03 -13.79 -4.67
N ALA A 418 16.72 -13.12 -5.78
CA ALA A 418 15.94 -11.89 -5.76
C ALA A 418 14.51 -12.15 -5.25
N PHE A 419 13.93 -13.30 -5.61
CA PHE A 419 12.66 -13.76 -5.04
C PHE A 419 12.70 -13.92 -3.51
N ASN A 420 13.82 -14.39 -2.95
CA ASN A 420 14.01 -14.56 -1.52
C ASN A 420 14.35 -13.27 -0.77
N ASP A 421 14.94 -12.28 -1.46
CA ASP A 421 15.25 -10.97 -0.91
C ASP A 421 14.01 -10.07 -0.79
N VAL A 422 12.91 -10.39 -1.47
CA VAL A 422 11.65 -9.63 -1.33
C VAL A 422 11.10 -9.76 0.10
N PRO A 423 10.77 -8.66 0.78
CA PRO A 423 10.18 -8.69 2.12
C PRO A 423 8.94 -9.57 2.19
N THR A 424 8.72 -10.25 3.32
CA THR A 424 7.52 -11.10 3.53
C THR A 424 6.47 -10.46 4.45
N GLN A 425 6.84 -9.38 5.13
CA GLN A 425 5.93 -8.64 6.00
C GLN A 425 5.19 -7.57 5.20
N ILE A 426 3.87 -7.70 5.14
CA ILE A 426 2.97 -6.70 4.54
C ILE A 426 3.09 -5.41 5.35
N ILE A 427 3.30 -4.28 4.66
CA ILE A 427 3.48 -2.98 5.31
C ILE A 427 2.19 -2.45 5.91
N ASP A 428 2.36 -1.59 6.92
CA ASP A 428 1.27 -0.85 7.54
C ASP A 428 0.48 0.00 6.55
N GLY A 429 -0.83 0.07 6.78
CA GLY A 429 -1.76 0.76 5.91
C GLY A 429 -2.28 -0.07 4.73
N THR A 430 -1.76 -1.29 4.53
CA THR A 430 -2.27 -2.17 3.47
C THR A 430 -3.65 -2.71 3.83
N ARG A 431 -4.62 -2.57 2.94
CA ARG A 431 -5.97 -3.14 3.10
C ARG A 431 -6.00 -4.53 2.45
N ILE A 432 -6.38 -5.53 3.23
CA ILE A 432 -6.39 -6.93 2.83
C ILE A 432 -7.75 -7.59 3.05
N LYS A 433 -8.03 -8.63 2.28
CA LYS A 433 -9.22 -9.49 2.39
C LYS A 433 -8.79 -10.96 2.51
N ASN A 434 -9.49 -11.74 3.31
CA ASN A 434 -9.33 -13.18 3.34
C ASN A 434 -9.80 -13.82 2.01
N GLY A 435 -9.02 -14.73 1.44
CA GLY A 435 -9.31 -15.38 0.16
C GLY A 435 -10.63 -16.15 0.09
N THR A 436 -11.08 -16.70 1.22
CA THR A 436 -12.28 -17.56 1.27
C THR A 436 -13.46 -16.92 2.00
N SER A 437 -13.32 -15.71 2.54
CA SER A 437 -14.39 -15.01 3.26
C SER A 437 -14.53 -13.56 2.82
N THR A 438 -15.58 -12.88 3.30
CA THR A 438 -15.77 -11.44 3.07
C THR A 438 -15.03 -10.57 4.07
N SER A 439 -14.30 -11.16 5.02
CA SER A 439 -13.58 -10.44 6.07
C SER A 439 -12.46 -9.58 5.48
N GLN A 440 -12.42 -8.31 5.88
CA GLN A 440 -11.41 -7.34 5.48
C GLN A 440 -10.70 -6.78 6.71
N ALA A 441 -9.43 -6.44 6.55
CA ALA A 441 -8.60 -5.87 7.59
C ALA A 441 -7.64 -4.84 7.00
N ALA A 442 -7.15 -3.95 7.85
CA ALA A 442 -5.93 -3.20 7.58
C ALA A 442 -4.75 -3.84 8.31
N VAL A 443 -3.54 -3.73 7.76
CA VAL A 443 -2.31 -4.05 8.49
C VAL A 443 -1.87 -2.82 9.29
N VAL A 444 -1.69 -2.97 10.60
CA VAL A 444 -1.28 -1.90 11.54
C VAL A 444 -0.30 -2.47 12.55
N GLY A 445 0.91 -1.92 12.64
CA GLY A 445 2.01 -2.46 13.43
C GLY A 445 2.32 -3.92 13.08
N GLY A 446 2.20 -4.28 11.80
CA GLY A 446 2.29 -5.65 11.30
C GLY A 446 1.12 -6.58 11.65
N ALA A 447 0.13 -6.13 12.43
CA ALA A 447 -1.04 -6.93 12.79
C ALA A 447 -2.22 -6.70 11.86
N LYS A 448 -3.02 -7.74 11.66
CA LYS A 448 -4.34 -7.62 11.02
C LYS A 448 -5.32 -6.97 12.01
N VAL A 449 -5.90 -5.86 11.58
CA VAL A 449 -6.96 -5.15 12.30
C VAL A 449 -8.25 -5.31 11.48
N PRO A 450 -9.12 -6.27 11.82
CA PRO A 450 -10.32 -6.56 11.04
C PRO A 450 -11.35 -5.44 11.17
N PHE A 451 -12.11 -5.23 10.11
CA PHE A 451 -13.29 -4.35 10.07
C PHE A 451 -14.56 -5.17 10.23
N THR A 452 -15.52 -4.64 10.98
CA THR A 452 -16.82 -5.26 11.26
C THR A 452 -17.93 -4.72 10.36
N SER A 453 -17.74 -3.55 9.75
CA SER A 453 -18.67 -2.93 8.81
C SER A 453 -17.93 -2.06 7.78
N MET A 454 -18.62 -1.71 6.69
CA MET A 454 -18.11 -0.74 5.71
C MET A 454 -17.96 0.67 6.30
N GLU A 455 -18.88 1.07 7.18
CA GLU A 455 -18.81 2.35 7.90
C GLU A 455 -17.53 2.44 8.74
N GLU A 456 -17.16 1.36 9.44
CA GLU A 456 -15.94 1.32 10.25
C GLU A 456 -14.68 1.43 9.38
N LEU A 457 -14.70 0.79 8.21
CA LEU A 457 -13.63 0.80 7.23
C LEU A 457 -13.45 2.20 6.61
N GLU A 458 -14.55 2.85 6.22
CA GLU A 458 -14.57 4.21 5.68
C GLU A 458 -14.18 5.25 6.75
N GLY A 459 -14.72 5.11 7.97
CA GLY A 459 -14.38 5.98 9.11
C GLY A 459 -12.92 5.87 9.56
N ALA A 460 -12.27 4.73 9.30
CA ALA A 460 -10.84 4.54 9.49
C ALA A 460 -9.99 5.03 8.28
N GLY A 461 -10.61 5.45 7.17
CA GLY A 461 -9.92 5.98 5.99
C GLY A 461 -9.34 4.91 5.04
N TYR A 462 -9.85 3.68 5.11
CA TYR A 462 -9.42 2.57 4.24
C TYR A 462 -10.38 2.33 3.06
N GLY A 463 -11.50 3.07 2.97
CA GLY A 463 -12.56 2.93 1.96
C GLY A 463 -12.03 2.90 0.53
N ASP A 464 -11.20 3.89 0.20
CA ASP A 464 -10.68 4.10 -1.14
C ASP A 464 -9.33 3.40 -1.39
N ARG A 465 -8.78 2.71 -0.37
CA ARG A 465 -7.52 1.99 -0.54
C ARG A 465 -7.73 0.72 -1.37
N PRO A 466 -6.76 0.37 -2.25
CA PRO A 466 -6.77 -0.90 -2.98
C PRO A 466 -6.99 -2.07 -2.04
N LEU A 467 -7.93 -2.95 -2.37
CA LEU A 467 -8.22 -4.15 -1.61
C LEU A 467 -7.44 -5.32 -2.19
N TRP A 468 -6.55 -5.90 -1.40
CA TRP A 468 -5.77 -7.07 -1.81
C TRP A 468 -6.29 -8.34 -1.18
N THR A 469 -6.59 -9.35 -1.99
CA THR A 469 -7.01 -10.66 -1.48
C THR A 469 -5.78 -11.52 -1.18
N VAL A 470 -5.68 -12.03 0.05
CA VAL A 470 -4.57 -12.89 0.50
C VAL A 470 -5.09 -14.29 0.83
N PRO A 471 -4.27 -15.36 0.67
CA PRO A 471 -4.67 -16.70 1.07
C PRO A 471 -5.08 -16.79 2.54
N SER A 472 -6.07 -17.62 2.87
CA SER A 472 -6.62 -17.73 4.24
C SER A 472 -5.55 -18.11 5.26
N ARG A 473 -4.59 -18.97 4.91
CA ARG A 473 -3.44 -19.29 5.78
C ARG A 473 -2.55 -18.08 6.08
N VAL A 474 -2.37 -17.15 5.13
CA VAL A 474 -1.59 -15.93 5.32
C VAL A 474 -2.37 -14.98 6.22
N TRP A 475 -3.67 -14.84 5.95
CA TRP A 475 -4.58 -14.11 6.81
C TRP A 475 -4.54 -14.62 8.26
N ASP A 476 -4.60 -15.93 8.48
CA ASP A 476 -4.60 -16.54 9.81
C ASP A 476 -3.26 -16.37 10.52
N ALA A 477 -2.15 -16.46 9.79
CA ALA A 477 -0.79 -16.30 10.31
C ALA A 477 -0.44 -14.84 10.69
N LEU A 478 -1.13 -13.83 10.16
CA LEU A 478 -0.89 -12.44 10.52
C LEU A 478 -1.17 -12.20 12.02
N PRO A 479 -0.28 -11.49 12.73
CA PRO A 479 -0.46 -11.13 14.14
C PRO A 479 -1.79 -10.41 14.38
N VAL A 480 -2.35 -10.58 15.58
CA VAL A 480 -3.54 -9.84 16.04
C VAL A 480 -3.21 -8.71 17.00
N LYS A 481 -1.97 -8.68 17.50
CA LYS A 481 -1.47 -7.64 18.39
C LYS A 481 -0.62 -6.65 17.60
N ILE A 482 -1.00 -5.38 17.67
CA ILE A 482 -0.24 -4.27 17.09
C ILE A 482 1.12 -4.21 17.81
N ALA A 483 2.21 -4.21 17.05
CA ALA A 483 3.55 -4.19 17.62
C ALA A 483 3.84 -2.91 18.42
N ASP A 484 4.68 -3.03 19.45
CA ASP A 484 5.20 -1.88 20.19
C ASP A 484 5.98 -0.92 19.27
N GLY A 485 5.94 0.37 19.58
CA GLY A 485 6.48 1.45 18.75
C GLY A 485 5.54 1.94 17.65
N THR A 486 4.40 1.26 17.43
CA THR A 486 3.42 1.67 16.42
C THR A 486 2.65 2.90 16.87
N ARG A 487 2.63 3.94 16.03
CA ARG A 487 1.79 5.15 16.22
C ARG A 487 0.42 4.94 15.61
N ILE A 488 -0.62 5.11 16.44
CA ILE A 488 -2.01 4.92 16.06
C ILE A 488 -2.87 6.16 16.33
N ARG A 489 -3.98 6.28 15.59
CA ARG A 489 -5.03 7.29 15.83
C ARG A 489 -6.41 6.64 15.87
N LYS A 490 -7.26 7.09 16.80
CA LYS A 490 -8.66 6.66 16.87
C LYS A 490 -9.45 7.19 15.67
N ALA A 491 -10.11 6.30 14.94
CA ALA A 491 -11.05 6.68 13.88
C ALA A 491 -12.12 7.66 14.40
N GLY A 492 -12.45 8.67 13.60
CA GLY A 492 -13.39 9.74 13.99
C GLY A 492 -12.87 10.73 15.05
N SER A 493 -11.60 10.64 15.47
CA SER A 493 -11.00 11.53 16.47
C SER A 493 -9.59 12.00 16.04
N THR A 494 -9.10 13.04 16.71
CA THR A 494 -7.71 13.52 16.64
C THR A 494 -6.80 12.83 17.66
N SER A 495 -7.35 12.02 18.58
CA SER A 495 -6.58 11.32 19.63
C SER A 495 -5.57 10.35 19.04
N GLN A 496 -4.29 10.53 19.37
CA GLN A 496 -3.17 9.69 18.94
C GLN A 496 -2.51 9.00 20.13
N ALA A 497 -1.95 7.81 19.90
CA ALA A 497 -1.22 7.05 20.89
C ALA A 497 -0.08 6.28 20.23
N ALA A 498 0.92 5.90 21.02
CA ALA A 498 1.86 4.86 20.65
C ALA A 498 1.50 3.55 21.37
N ILE A 499 1.83 2.40 20.79
CA ILE A 499 1.79 1.12 21.49
C ILE A 499 3.10 0.91 22.24
N VAL A 500 3.04 0.69 23.54
CA VAL A 500 4.21 0.43 24.41
C VAL A 500 3.84 -0.68 25.40
N GLY A 501 4.56 -1.80 25.35
CA GLY A 501 4.28 -2.96 26.20
C GLY A 501 2.84 -3.48 26.05
N ASP A 502 2.35 -3.63 24.82
CA ASP A 502 0.96 -3.99 24.47
C ASP A 502 -0.11 -2.96 24.94
N ALA A 503 0.28 -1.78 25.45
CA ALA A 503 -0.64 -0.75 25.94
C ALA A 503 -0.66 0.47 25.02
N LYS A 504 -1.81 1.14 24.93
CA LYS A 504 -1.88 2.45 24.28
C LYS A 504 -1.41 3.54 25.24
N VAL A 505 -0.45 4.34 24.80
CA VAL A 505 0.05 5.53 25.50
C VAL A 505 -0.42 6.76 24.74
N PRO A 506 -1.48 7.46 25.20
CA PRO A 506 -2.06 8.59 24.48
C PRO A 506 -1.22 9.86 24.62
N PHE A 507 -1.20 10.64 23.54
CA PHE A 507 -0.61 11.97 23.47
C PHE A 507 -1.71 13.04 23.53
N THR A 508 -1.43 14.12 24.25
CA THR A 508 -2.32 15.28 24.42
C THR A 508 -1.96 16.46 23.52
N SER A 509 -0.73 16.51 23.01
CA SER A 509 -0.26 17.52 22.06
C SER A 509 0.72 16.94 21.04
N MET A 510 0.94 17.67 19.94
CA MET A 510 1.97 17.32 18.96
C MET A 510 3.39 17.44 19.54
N GLU A 511 3.61 18.41 20.42
CA GLU A 511 4.88 18.58 21.14
C GLU A 511 5.21 17.37 22.02
N GLU A 512 4.22 16.82 22.74
CA GLU A 512 4.39 15.61 23.55
C GLU A 512 4.74 14.40 22.67
N LEU A 513 4.09 14.30 21.50
CA LEU A 513 4.32 13.24 20.52
C LEU A 513 5.72 13.33 19.89
N GLU A 514 6.17 14.53 19.52
CA GLU A 514 7.50 14.79 18.97
C GLU A 514 8.59 14.59 20.02
N GLY A 515 8.39 15.07 21.24
CA GLY A 515 9.31 14.89 22.36
C GLY A 515 9.47 13.41 22.75
N ALA A 516 8.42 12.60 22.59
CA ALA A 516 8.50 11.15 22.77
C ALA A 516 9.09 10.40 21.55
N GLY A 517 9.50 11.10 20.48
CA GLY A 517 10.16 10.50 19.31
C GLY A 517 9.21 9.91 18.26
N TYR A 518 7.89 10.08 18.41
CA TYR A 518 6.90 9.51 17.49
C TYR A 518 6.46 10.48 16.37
N GLY A 519 7.02 11.70 16.32
CA GLY A 519 6.69 12.76 15.34
C GLY A 519 6.68 12.28 13.89
N ASN A 520 7.75 11.58 13.51
CA ASN A 520 8.00 11.09 12.15
C ASN A 520 7.52 9.64 11.95
N ALA A 521 7.03 8.97 12.98
CA ALA A 521 6.53 7.61 12.85
C ALA A 521 5.26 7.60 11.96
N PRO A 522 5.14 6.63 11.02
CA PRO A 522 3.94 6.48 10.20
C PRO A 522 2.70 6.38 11.07
N LEU A 523 1.68 7.16 10.73
CA LEU A 523 0.43 7.17 11.49
C LEU A 523 -0.58 6.18 10.88
N SER A 524 -0.95 5.17 11.66
CA SER A 524 -2.00 4.22 11.30
C SER A 524 -3.32 4.57 11.99
N VAL A 525 -4.42 4.62 11.23
CA VAL A 525 -5.75 4.84 11.81
C VAL A 525 -6.33 3.48 12.19
N VAL A 526 -6.86 3.37 13.40
CA VAL A 526 -7.54 2.15 13.90
C VAL A 526 -9.00 2.43 14.23
N PRO A 527 -9.90 1.45 14.06
CA PRO A 527 -11.28 1.61 14.47
C PRO A 527 -11.45 1.99 15.95
N ALA A 528 -12.51 2.74 16.27
CA ALA A 528 -12.80 3.17 17.64
C ALA A 528 -12.91 1.99 18.62
N ARG A 529 -13.57 0.91 18.20
CA ARG A 529 -13.64 -0.38 18.90
C ARG A 529 -12.26 -0.91 19.30
N VAL A 530 -11.32 -0.94 18.35
CA VAL A 530 -9.97 -1.47 18.57
C VAL A 530 -9.24 -0.59 19.55
N TRP A 531 -9.31 0.72 19.34
CA TRP A 531 -8.73 1.71 20.24
C TRP A 531 -9.23 1.53 21.68
N ASP A 532 -10.54 1.42 21.86
CA ASP A 532 -11.16 1.32 23.19
C ASP A 532 -10.84 -0.01 23.88
N ALA A 533 -10.60 -1.09 23.11
CA ALA A 533 -10.18 -2.39 23.63
C ALA A 533 -8.70 -2.48 24.05
N LEU A 534 -7.83 -1.57 23.59
CA LEU A 534 -6.41 -1.57 23.97
C LEU A 534 -6.23 -1.21 25.46
N SER A 535 -5.35 -1.94 26.15
CA SER A 535 -4.98 -1.68 27.55
C SER A 535 -4.34 -0.29 27.71
N ASN A 536 -4.51 0.34 28.87
CA ASN A 536 -3.72 1.51 29.28
C ASN A 536 -2.54 1.12 30.18
N ASP A 537 -2.50 -0.13 30.65
CA ASP A 537 -1.47 -0.63 31.55
C ASP A 537 -0.35 -1.27 30.75
N ILE A 538 0.82 -0.64 30.78
CA ILE A 538 2.06 -1.13 30.16
C ILE A 538 2.44 -2.44 30.86
N LYS A 539 2.75 -3.47 30.07
CA LYS A 539 3.08 -4.79 30.61
C LYS A 539 4.45 -4.86 31.27
N ASP A 540 4.56 -5.81 32.20
CA ASP A 540 5.80 -6.15 32.85
C ASP A 540 6.88 -6.57 31.85
N GLY A 541 8.12 -6.21 32.16
CA GLY A 541 9.29 -6.51 31.34
C GLY A 541 9.55 -5.48 30.23
N THR A 542 8.72 -4.45 30.07
CA THR A 542 8.93 -3.34 29.13
C THR A 542 9.95 -2.34 29.68
N ARG A 543 10.93 -1.96 28.86
CA ARG A 543 11.92 -0.91 29.17
C ARG A 543 11.42 0.44 28.66
N ILE A 544 11.40 1.43 29.54
CA ILE A 544 10.87 2.76 29.28
C ILE A 544 11.87 3.85 29.68
N GLN A 545 11.73 5.03 29.08
CA GLN A 545 12.46 6.24 29.46
C GLN A 545 11.53 7.44 29.43
N GLU A 546 11.76 8.38 30.33
CA GLU A 546 11.08 9.66 30.30
C GLU A 546 11.59 10.53 29.13
N ALA A 547 10.67 11.00 28.30
CA ALA A 547 10.99 11.88 27.18
C ALA A 547 11.67 13.17 27.67
N GLY A 548 12.81 13.51 27.08
CA GLY A 548 13.62 14.68 27.47
C GLY A 548 14.52 14.48 28.70
N ALA A 549 14.47 13.32 29.37
CA ALA A 549 15.34 12.98 30.49
C ALA A 549 16.15 11.71 30.21
N ALA A 550 17.23 11.48 30.97
CA ALA A 550 18.04 10.26 30.86
C ALA A 550 17.51 9.09 31.72
N SER A 551 16.47 9.34 32.53
CA SER A 551 15.91 8.37 33.47
C SER A 551 15.26 7.19 32.76
N GLN A 552 15.83 5.99 32.93
CA GLN A 552 15.27 4.74 32.41
C GLN A 552 14.67 3.89 33.52
N ALA A 553 13.63 3.13 33.19
CA ALA A 553 12.99 2.19 34.11
C ALA A 553 12.52 0.93 33.37
N ALA A 554 12.25 -0.12 34.14
CA ALA A 554 11.48 -1.25 33.69
C ALA A 554 10.09 -1.24 34.34
N ILE A 555 9.09 -1.77 33.66
CA ILE A 555 7.80 -2.07 34.29
C ILE A 555 7.87 -3.44 34.99
N VAL A 556 7.56 -3.48 36.29
CA VAL A 556 7.59 -4.69 37.11
C VAL A 556 6.39 -4.69 38.07
N GLY A 557 5.50 -5.67 37.95
CA GLY A 557 4.24 -5.71 38.68
C GLY A 557 3.40 -4.44 38.47
N GLY A 558 3.41 -3.90 37.24
CA GLY A 558 2.76 -2.63 36.89
C GLY A 558 3.44 -1.36 37.43
N ALA A 559 4.58 -1.47 38.11
CA ALA A 559 5.31 -0.33 38.65
C ALA A 559 6.54 0.03 37.81
N LYS A 560 6.86 1.32 37.72
CA LYS A 560 8.16 1.77 37.20
C LYS A 560 9.26 1.51 38.22
N VAL A 561 10.27 0.75 37.82
CA VAL A 561 11.48 0.46 38.60
C VAL A 561 12.66 1.15 37.91
N PRO A 562 13.14 2.30 38.42
CA PRO A 562 14.18 3.08 37.77
C PRO A 562 15.58 2.44 37.94
N PHE A 563 16.39 2.60 36.90
CA PHE A 563 17.81 2.26 36.89
C PHE A 563 18.66 3.52 37.16
N THR A 564 19.67 3.38 38.01
CA THR A 564 20.58 4.47 38.39
C THR A 564 21.91 4.43 37.64
N SER A 565 22.22 3.30 36.98
CA SER A 565 23.41 3.13 36.15
C SER A 565 23.15 2.14 35.01
N MET A 566 24.02 2.15 34.00
CA MET A 566 23.98 1.16 32.92
C MET A 566 24.27 -0.26 33.43
N GLU A 567 25.17 -0.39 34.40
CA GLU A 567 25.48 -1.67 35.06
C GLU A 567 24.23 -2.28 35.72
N GLU A 568 23.40 -1.46 36.36
CA GLU A 568 22.14 -1.91 36.99
C GLU A 568 21.14 -2.41 35.93
N LEU A 569 21.11 -1.75 34.78
CA LEU A 569 20.24 -2.06 33.65
C LEU A 569 20.68 -3.34 32.91
N GLU A 570 21.99 -3.51 32.71
CA GLU A 570 22.61 -4.73 32.16
C GLU A 570 22.45 -5.92 33.10
N GLY A 571 22.76 -5.74 34.39
CA GLY A 571 22.61 -6.79 35.40
C GLY A 571 21.17 -7.26 35.58
N ALA A 572 20.19 -6.39 35.36
CA ALA A 572 18.77 -6.75 35.35
C ALA A 572 18.29 -7.36 34.01
N GLY A 573 19.13 -7.39 32.97
CA GLY A 573 18.81 -7.97 31.66
C GLY A 573 17.90 -7.11 30.79
N TYR A 574 17.91 -5.78 30.98
CA TYR A 574 17.09 -4.84 30.18
C TYR A 574 17.89 -4.11 29.10
N ALA A 575 19.22 -4.25 29.04
CA ALA A 575 20.09 -3.54 28.09
C ALA A 575 19.74 -3.77 26.63
N ASP A 576 19.41 -5.02 26.28
CA ASP A 576 19.09 -5.41 24.90
C ASP A 576 17.61 -5.25 24.57
N LYS A 577 16.77 -4.87 25.55
CA LYS A 577 15.35 -4.68 25.30
C LYS A 577 15.11 -3.35 24.59
N PRO A 578 14.15 -3.30 23.64
CA PRO A 578 13.73 -2.06 23.01
C PRO A 578 13.35 -1.00 24.05
N LEU A 579 13.83 0.22 23.83
CA LEU A 579 13.58 1.35 24.70
C LEU A 579 12.43 2.19 24.14
N TYR A 580 11.40 2.42 24.97
CA TYR A 580 10.25 3.25 24.59
C TYR A 580 10.24 4.55 25.39
N LEU A 581 10.17 5.68 24.69
CA LEU A 581 10.05 6.99 25.33
C LEU A 581 8.59 7.25 25.71
N LEU A 582 8.38 7.64 26.96
CA LEU A 582 7.09 8.00 27.51
C LEU A 582 7.03 9.50 27.77
N PRO A 583 5.88 10.14 27.53
CA PRO A 583 5.68 11.50 27.98
C PRO A 583 5.84 11.67 29.50
N PRO A 584 6.36 12.82 29.99
CA PRO A 584 6.56 13.05 31.43
C PRO A 584 5.29 12.82 32.26
N ARG A 585 4.12 13.27 31.77
CA ARG A 585 2.83 13.04 32.44
C ARG A 585 2.51 11.55 32.63
N VAL A 586 2.79 10.72 31.62
CA VAL A 586 2.56 9.28 31.68
C VAL A 586 3.58 8.64 32.62
N TRP A 587 4.84 9.03 32.49
CA TRP A 587 5.92 8.58 33.35
C TRP A 587 5.60 8.83 34.82
N ASP A 588 5.16 10.03 35.19
CA ASP A 588 4.83 10.42 36.57
C ASP A 588 3.60 9.71 37.12
N ALA A 589 2.65 9.36 36.25
CA ALA A 589 1.44 8.63 36.65
C ALA A 589 1.69 7.14 36.95
N LEU A 590 2.80 6.55 36.48
CA LEU A 590 3.13 5.15 36.74
C LEU A 590 3.39 4.91 38.24
N SER A 591 2.81 3.81 38.76
CA SER A 591 3.03 3.37 40.15
C SER A 591 4.52 3.14 40.42
N THR A 592 4.96 3.42 41.64
CA THR A 592 6.29 3.03 42.15
C THR A 592 6.22 1.82 43.08
N ARG A 593 5.01 1.30 43.35
CA ARG A 593 4.75 0.12 44.18
C ARG A 593 4.48 -1.09 43.30
N ILE A 594 5.37 -2.08 43.37
CA ILE A 594 5.21 -3.37 42.70
C ILE A 594 3.97 -4.06 43.27
N ALA A 595 3.05 -4.48 42.40
CA ALA A 595 1.81 -5.12 42.81
C ALA A 595 2.02 -6.49 43.47
N ASP A 596 1.11 -6.85 44.37
CA ASP A 596 1.07 -8.17 44.99
C ASP A 596 0.90 -9.28 43.94
N GLY A 597 1.50 -10.44 44.22
CA GLY A 597 1.49 -11.57 43.32
C GLY A 597 2.58 -11.54 42.24
N THR A 598 3.43 -10.51 42.20
CA THR A 598 4.57 -10.41 41.29
C THR A 598 5.72 -11.32 41.73
N ARG A 599 6.27 -12.15 40.82
CA ARG A 599 7.47 -12.98 41.06
C ARG A 599 8.71 -12.16 40.69
N LEU A 600 9.66 -12.07 41.61
CA LEU A 600 10.87 -11.28 41.50
C LEU A 600 12.12 -12.15 41.56
N LYS A 601 13.18 -11.68 40.92
CA LYS A 601 14.55 -12.18 41.06
C LYS A 601 15.50 -11.02 41.29
N ASP A 602 16.44 -11.19 42.21
CA ASP A 602 17.54 -10.25 42.43
C ASP A 602 18.54 -10.31 41.27
N ALA A 603 18.86 -9.17 40.66
CA ALA A 603 19.93 -9.08 39.65
C ALA A 603 21.31 -9.47 40.21
N GLY A 604 21.55 -9.26 41.50
CA GLY A 604 22.83 -9.55 42.15
C GLY A 604 23.00 -10.99 42.65
N SER A 605 21.98 -11.83 42.57
CA SER A 605 22.03 -13.20 43.12
C SER A 605 21.05 -14.16 42.45
N ALA A 606 21.03 -15.42 42.88
CA ALA A 606 20.02 -16.38 42.44
C ALA A 606 18.69 -16.29 43.24
N SER A 607 18.60 -15.34 44.18
CA SER A 607 17.46 -15.21 45.10
C SER A 607 16.18 -14.87 44.36
N GLN A 608 15.09 -15.54 44.74
CA GLN A 608 13.75 -15.32 44.20
C GLN A 608 12.77 -14.99 45.32
N ALA A 609 11.76 -14.19 45.01
CA ALA A 609 10.73 -13.79 45.96
C ALA A 609 9.40 -13.53 45.27
N ALA A 610 8.35 -13.41 46.06
CA ALA A 610 7.08 -12.83 45.64
C ALA A 610 6.79 -11.54 46.41
N VAL A 611 6.04 -10.62 45.80
CA VAL A 611 5.45 -9.50 46.53
C VAL A 611 4.11 -9.95 47.13
N VAL A 612 3.95 -9.81 48.44
CA VAL A 612 2.75 -10.22 49.20
C VAL A 612 2.46 -9.14 50.25
N GLY A 613 1.30 -8.49 50.16
CA GLY A 613 0.95 -7.36 51.04
C GLY A 613 1.99 -6.24 50.97
N GLY A 614 2.54 -5.97 49.78
CA GLY A 614 3.63 -5.02 49.54
C GLY A 614 5.01 -5.45 50.03
N ALA A 615 5.15 -6.66 50.60
CA ALA A 615 6.40 -7.16 51.16
C ALA A 615 7.04 -8.24 50.28
N ARG A 616 8.38 -8.28 50.27
CA ARG A 616 9.20 -9.32 49.68
C ARG A 616 9.16 -10.57 50.56
N VAL A 617 8.61 -11.65 50.01
CA VAL A 617 8.61 -12.98 50.61
C VAL A 617 9.57 -13.87 49.83
N ASP A 618 10.74 -14.12 50.44
CA ASP A 618 11.82 -14.89 49.80
C ASP A 618 11.49 -16.39 49.72
N PHE A 619 11.84 -17.00 48.58
CA PHE A 619 11.80 -18.44 48.35
C PHE A 619 13.19 -19.04 48.56
N VAL A 620 13.30 -20.09 49.37
CA VAL A 620 14.59 -20.77 49.63
C VAL A 620 14.82 -21.98 48.72
N SER A 621 13.81 -22.39 47.95
CA SER A 621 13.92 -23.48 46.98
C SER A 621 12.90 -23.31 45.85
N GLU A 622 13.14 -23.95 44.70
CA GLU A 622 12.15 -23.98 43.61
C GLU A 622 10.86 -24.70 44.04
N GLN A 623 10.95 -25.65 44.98
CA GLN A 623 9.76 -26.29 45.54
C GLN A 623 8.85 -25.28 46.27
N GLU A 624 9.41 -24.33 47.02
CA GLU A 624 8.60 -23.26 47.64
C GLU A 624 7.91 -22.38 46.58
N VAL A 625 8.55 -22.15 45.43
CA VAL A 625 7.96 -21.39 44.31
C VAL A 625 6.77 -22.15 43.71
N ILE A 626 6.92 -23.47 43.54
CA ILE A 626 5.88 -24.36 43.02
C ILE A 626 4.71 -24.44 44.00
N ASP A 627 4.98 -24.72 45.27
CA ASP A 627 3.97 -24.90 46.31
C ASP A 627 3.18 -23.61 46.55
N ALA A 628 3.83 -22.45 46.47
CA ALA A 628 3.17 -21.15 46.55
C ALA A 628 2.44 -20.74 45.25
N GLY A 629 2.53 -21.53 44.17
CA GLY A 629 1.84 -21.29 42.91
C GLY A 629 2.45 -20.19 42.04
N TYR A 630 3.72 -19.83 42.26
CA TYR A 630 4.41 -18.77 41.49
C TYR A 630 5.22 -19.31 40.31
N ASN A 631 5.37 -20.63 40.16
CA ASN A 631 6.19 -21.21 39.10
C ASN A 631 5.73 -20.83 37.68
N GLY A 632 4.41 -20.73 37.46
CA GLY A 632 3.83 -20.33 36.18
C GLY A 632 3.80 -18.81 35.91
N LYS A 633 4.22 -17.98 36.87
CA LYS A 633 4.23 -16.52 36.71
C LYS A 633 5.53 -16.04 36.08
N PRO A 634 5.49 -15.02 35.18
CA PRO A 634 6.70 -14.39 34.65
C PRO A 634 7.59 -13.88 35.77
N MET A 635 8.86 -14.25 35.74
CA MET A 635 9.87 -13.79 36.70
C MET A 635 10.44 -12.46 36.24
N GLN A 636 10.32 -11.43 37.07
CA GLN A 636 10.86 -10.10 36.80
C GLN A 636 12.18 -9.92 37.54
N VAL A 637 13.27 -9.67 36.81
CA VAL A 637 14.55 -9.36 37.41
C VAL A 637 14.56 -7.89 37.80
N ILE A 638 14.90 -7.61 39.06
CA ILE A 638 15.00 -6.24 39.58
C ILE A 638 16.40 -5.96 40.11
N PRO A 639 16.82 -4.69 40.12
CA PRO A 639 18.11 -4.34 40.70
C PRO A 639 18.26 -4.71 42.17
N ASN A 640 19.49 -5.06 42.59
CA ASN A 640 19.81 -5.39 43.98
C ASN A 640 19.45 -4.27 44.97
N ARG A 641 19.61 -3.00 44.57
CA ARG A 641 19.20 -1.84 45.37
C ARG A 641 17.69 -1.87 45.66
N VAL A 642 16.88 -2.11 44.63
CA VAL A 642 15.42 -2.18 44.73
C VAL A 642 15.03 -3.41 45.54
N TRP A 643 15.66 -4.55 45.27
CA TRP A 643 15.48 -5.79 46.02
C TRP A 643 15.68 -5.62 47.53
N LYS A 644 16.75 -4.93 47.94
CA LYS A 644 17.06 -4.63 49.35
C LYS A 644 16.13 -3.61 49.98
N ALA A 645 15.55 -2.71 49.17
CA ALA A 645 14.64 -1.67 49.64
C ALA A 645 13.19 -2.16 49.82
N LEU A 646 12.82 -3.31 49.25
CA LEU A 646 11.48 -3.87 49.43
C LEU A 646 11.22 -4.21 50.92
N PRO A 647 10.04 -3.85 51.47
CA PRO A 647 9.65 -4.24 52.82
C PRO A 647 9.68 -5.76 52.99
N THR A 648 10.01 -6.26 54.18
CA THR A 648 9.94 -7.70 54.49
C THR A 648 8.76 -8.06 55.39
N ARG A 649 8.09 -7.05 55.97
CA ARG A 649 6.88 -7.21 56.78
C ARG A 649 5.65 -7.07 55.90
N ILE A 650 4.86 -8.15 55.80
CA ILE A 650 3.58 -8.16 55.09
C ILE A 650 2.64 -7.14 55.76
N ALA A 651 2.01 -6.27 54.96
CA ALA A 651 1.14 -5.23 55.47
C ALA A 651 -0.17 -5.78 56.05
N ASP A 652 -0.72 -5.04 57.02
CA ASP A 652 -2.02 -5.34 57.61
C ASP A 652 -3.14 -5.34 56.58
N GLY A 653 -4.13 -6.19 56.80
CA GLY A 653 -5.25 -6.37 55.88
C GLY A 653 -4.96 -7.34 54.73
N THR A 654 -3.78 -7.96 54.67
CA THR A 654 -3.45 -8.98 53.65
C THR A 654 -4.10 -10.32 53.99
N ARG A 655 -4.81 -10.95 53.02
CA ARG A 655 -5.33 -12.33 53.13
C ARG A 655 -4.27 -13.31 52.67
N LEU A 656 -3.94 -14.27 53.53
CA LEU A 656 -2.90 -15.26 53.32
C LEU A 656 -3.48 -16.68 53.28
N LYS A 657 -2.82 -17.55 52.53
CA LYS A 657 -3.00 -19.01 52.57
C LYS A 657 -1.64 -19.69 52.74
N ASP A 658 -1.60 -20.70 53.60
CA ASP A 658 -0.44 -21.57 53.73
C ASP A 658 -0.30 -22.47 52.49
N ALA A 659 0.87 -22.47 51.85
CA ALA A 659 1.16 -23.38 50.74
C ALA A 659 1.08 -24.86 51.16
N GLY A 660 1.36 -25.17 52.43
CA GLY A 660 1.37 -26.54 52.95
C GLY A 660 0.00 -27.06 53.45
N SER A 661 -1.05 -26.23 53.47
CA SER A 661 -2.35 -26.64 54.01
C SER A 661 -3.52 -25.84 53.42
N ALA A 662 -4.75 -26.14 53.87
CA ALA A 662 -5.93 -25.34 53.52
C ALA A 662 -6.10 -24.10 54.43
N SER A 663 -5.18 -23.87 55.37
CA SER A 663 -5.29 -22.81 56.38
C SER A 663 -5.24 -21.42 55.75
N GLN A 664 -6.12 -20.55 56.21
CA GLN A 664 -6.20 -19.15 55.78
C GLN A 664 -6.08 -18.21 56.98
N ALA A 665 -5.51 -17.04 56.75
CA ALA A 665 -5.32 -16.03 57.79
C ALA A 665 -5.36 -14.61 57.22
N ALA A 666 -5.53 -13.64 58.10
CA ALA A 666 -5.26 -12.24 57.81
C ALA A 666 -4.02 -11.76 58.56
N VAL A 667 -3.33 -10.75 58.02
CA VAL A 667 -2.31 -10.01 58.77
C VAL A 667 -2.95 -8.84 59.50
N VAL A 668 -2.79 -8.76 60.82
CA VAL A 668 -3.39 -7.76 61.70
C VAL A 668 -2.36 -7.33 62.75
N GLY A 669 -1.98 -6.06 62.77
CA GLY A 669 -0.88 -5.59 63.62
C GLY A 669 0.44 -6.32 63.34
N GLY A 670 0.66 -6.78 62.10
CA GLY A 670 1.74 -7.69 61.70
C GLY A 670 1.64 -9.13 62.19
N ALA A 671 0.56 -9.51 62.86
CA ALA A 671 0.33 -10.87 63.33
C ALA A 671 -0.59 -11.66 62.38
N ARG A 672 -0.36 -12.96 62.29
CA ARG A 672 -1.23 -13.92 61.61
C ARG A 672 -2.44 -14.22 62.48
N VAL A 673 -3.61 -13.85 61.99
CA VAL A 673 -4.91 -14.17 62.59
C VAL A 673 -5.58 -15.25 61.76
N ASP A 674 -5.58 -16.47 62.27
CA ASP A 674 -6.11 -17.66 61.58
C ASP A 674 -7.65 -17.65 61.51
N PHE A 675 -8.17 -17.98 60.34
CA PHE A 675 -9.59 -18.24 60.10
C PHE A 675 -9.89 -19.74 60.21
N VAL A 676 -10.86 -20.13 61.03
CA VAL A 676 -11.25 -21.55 61.18
C VAL A 676 -12.39 -21.97 60.25
N SER A 677 -13.03 -21.01 59.58
CA SER A 677 -14.08 -21.28 58.59
C SER A 677 -14.15 -20.17 57.55
N GLU A 678 -14.73 -20.46 56.38
CA GLU A 678 -14.98 -19.43 55.36
C GLU A 678 -15.96 -18.35 55.87
N GLN A 679 -16.84 -18.70 56.80
CA GLN A 679 -17.74 -17.72 57.44
C GLN A 679 -16.94 -16.66 58.21
N GLU A 680 -15.86 -17.03 58.91
CA GLU A 680 -15.01 -16.04 59.58
C GLU A 680 -14.29 -15.12 58.59
N VAL A 681 -13.91 -15.63 57.41
CA VAL A 681 -13.33 -14.83 56.33
C VAL A 681 -14.33 -13.79 55.81
N ILE A 682 -15.59 -14.21 55.62
CA ILE A 682 -16.69 -13.35 55.17
C ILE A 682 -16.99 -12.29 56.23
N ASP A 683 -17.19 -12.70 57.47
CA ASP A 683 -17.57 -11.82 58.58
C ASP A 683 -16.48 -10.80 58.89
N ALA A 684 -15.20 -11.19 58.78
CA ALA A 684 -14.06 -10.29 58.92
C ALA A 684 -13.86 -9.37 57.70
N GLY A 685 -14.63 -9.54 56.62
CA GLY A 685 -14.55 -8.71 55.41
C GLY A 685 -13.36 -9.02 54.50
N TYR A 686 -12.77 -10.22 54.59
CA TYR A 686 -11.61 -10.63 53.79
C TYR A 686 -11.99 -11.42 52.53
N ASN A 687 -13.25 -11.83 52.38
CA ASN A 687 -13.67 -12.66 51.25
C ASN A 687 -13.40 -12.00 49.87
N GLY A 688 -13.56 -10.68 49.77
CA GLY A 688 -13.28 -9.93 48.53
C GLY A 688 -11.80 -9.59 48.28
N LYS A 689 -10.89 -9.92 49.20
CA LYS A 689 -9.46 -9.64 49.06
C LYS A 689 -8.76 -10.77 48.32
N VAL A 690 -7.78 -10.42 47.49
CA VAL A 690 -6.94 -11.39 46.78
C VAL A 690 -6.18 -12.23 47.81
N MET A 691 -6.37 -13.55 47.74
CA MET A 691 -5.67 -14.51 48.59
C MET A 691 -4.25 -14.72 48.08
N GLN A 692 -3.26 -14.39 48.90
CA GLN A 692 -1.84 -14.60 48.59
C GLN A 692 -1.36 -15.90 49.23
N VAL A 693 -0.78 -16.80 48.44
CA VAL A 693 -0.23 -18.06 48.95
C VAL A 693 1.22 -17.83 49.33
N ILE A 694 1.60 -18.21 50.56
CA ILE A 694 2.98 -18.05 51.05
C ILE A 694 3.59 -19.39 51.46
N PRO A 695 4.92 -19.56 51.39
CA PRO A 695 5.57 -20.78 51.84
C PRO A 695 5.26 -21.11 53.31
N ASN A 696 5.11 -22.39 53.63
CA ASN A 696 4.82 -22.88 54.99
C ASN A 696 5.83 -22.39 56.03
N ARG A 697 7.11 -22.26 55.65
CA ARG A 697 8.15 -21.67 56.49
C ARG A 697 7.81 -20.24 56.90
N VAL A 698 7.41 -19.41 55.93
CA VAL A 698 7.04 -18.01 56.17
C VAL A 698 5.75 -17.95 56.98
N TRP A 699 4.77 -18.78 56.65
CA TRP A 699 3.52 -18.93 57.40
C TRP A 699 3.75 -19.20 58.90
N LYS A 700 4.65 -20.14 59.23
CA LYS A 700 5.02 -20.49 60.60
C LYS A 700 5.84 -19.40 61.31
N ALA A 701 6.57 -18.58 60.57
CA ALA A 701 7.40 -17.52 61.11
C ALA A 701 6.62 -16.23 61.42
N LEU A 702 5.39 -16.08 60.90
CA LEU A 702 4.56 -14.91 61.21
C LEU A 702 4.20 -14.88 62.71
N PRO A 703 4.30 -13.72 63.39
CA PRO A 703 3.86 -13.57 64.78
C PRO A 703 2.38 -13.95 64.93
N THR A 704 1.98 -14.54 66.05
CA THR A 704 0.55 -14.79 66.36
C THR A 704 -0.02 -13.77 67.34
N GLN A 705 0.83 -12.97 67.99
CA GLN A 705 0.42 -11.89 68.88
C GLN A 705 0.32 -10.58 68.11
N ILE A 706 -0.86 -9.98 68.12
CA ILE A 706 -1.14 -8.66 67.51
C ILE A 706 -0.27 -7.62 68.22
N ALA A 707 0.47 -6.83 67.44
CA ALA A 707 1.37 -5.82 68.00
C ALA A 707 0.62 -4.69 68.71
N ASP A 708 1.31 -4.09 69.68
CA ASP A 708 0.85 -2.91 70.39
C ASP A 708 0.57 -1.74 69.43
N GLY A 709 -0.42 -0.91 69.76
CA GLY A 709 -0.87 0.18 68.90
C GLY A 709 -1.90 -0.22 67.83
N THR A 710 -2.28 -1.51 67.76
CA THR A 710 -3.24 -2.00 66.76
C THR A 710 -4.67 -1.80 67.24
N TYR A 711 -5.53 -1.20 66.40
CA TYR A 711 -6.96 -1.08 66.67
C TYR A 711 -7.71 -2.24 66.01
N VAL A 712 -8.52 -2.95 66.79
CA VAL A 712 -9.29 -4.11 66.32
C VAL A 712 -10.76 -4.02 66.73
N LYS A 713 -11.63 -4.69 65.98
CA LYS A 713 -13.04 -4.91 66.34
C LYS A 713 -13.54 -6.26 65.85
N SER A 714 -14.61 -6.77 66.45
CA SER A 714 -15.33 -7.94 65.96
C SER A 714 -16.28 -7.58 64.81
N PRO A 715 -16.67 -8.55 63.96
CA PRO A 715 -17.65 -8.34 62.91
C PRO A 715 -18.96 -7.79 63.47
N GLY A 716 -19.53 -6.77 62.81
CA GLY A 716 -20.80 -6.16 63.21
C GLY A 716 -20.79 -5.33 64.51
N SER A 717 -19.67 -5.30 65.25
CA SER A 717 -19.56 -4.50 66.47
C SER A 717 -19.12 -3.06 66.20
N ALA A 718 -19.70 -2.12 66.94
CA ALA A 718 -19.26 -0.72 66.98
C ALA A 718 -18.09 -0.51 67.96
N SER A 719 -17.85 -1.45 68.88
CA SER A 719 -16.81 -1.33 69.90
C SER A 719 -15.43 -1.60 69.31
N VAL A 720 -14.55 -0.61 69.39
CA VAL A 720 -13.16 -0.70 68.96
C VAL A 720 -12.26 -0.89 70.18
N TRP A 721 -11.22 -1.69 70.01
CA TRP A 721 -10.27 -2.03 71.06
C TRP A 721 -8.85 -1.72 70.60
N LEU A 722 -8.07 -1.08 71.46
CA LEU A 722 -6.63 -0.88 71.28
C LEU A 722 -5.89 -2.06 71.93
N ILE A 723 -4.97 -2.67 71.20
CA ILE A 723 -4.06 -3.70 71.72
C ILE A 723 -2.82 -3.01 72.28
N ASN A 724 -2.49 -3.27 73.55
CA ASN A 724 -1.28 -2.81 74.24
C ASN A 724 -0.84 -3.82 75.31
N GLY A 725 0.44 -4.19 75.34
CA GLY A 725 0.99 -5.19 76.25
C GLY A 725 0.30 -6.56 76.14
N GLY A 726 -0.22 -6.90 74.95
CA GLY A 726 -1.00 -8.12 74.73
C GLY A 726 -2.41 -8.11 75.36
N ARG A 727 -2.89 -6.96 75.86
CA ARG A 727 -4.25 -6.77 76.38
C ARG A 727 -5.06 -5.84 75.50
N LYS A 728 -6.38 -5.97 75.56
CA LYS A 728 -7.33 -5.08 74.87
C LYS A 728 -7.90 -4.03 75.82
N THR A 729 -7.89 -2.78 75.40
CA THR A 729 -8.53 -1.66 76.11
C THR A 729 -9.53 -0.99 75.19
N ALA A 730 -10.72 -0.66 75.69
CA ALA A 730 -11.73 0.01 74.88
C ALA A 730 -11.20 1.35 74.34
N ALA A 731 -11.42 1.61 73.06
CA ALA A 731 -10.93 2.80 72.37
C ALA A 731 -12.00 3.39 71.45
N GLN A 732 -11.85 4.67 71.12
CA GLN A 732 -12.67 5.36 70.13
C GLN A 732 -11.77 5.71 68.95
N GLN A 733 -11.87 4.93 67.87
CA GLN A 733 -11.09 5.14 66.66
C GLN A 733 -11.93 4.74 65.44
N SER A 734 -11.95 5.57 64.41
CA SER A 734 -12.75 5.34 63.20
C SER A 734 -11.93 4.92 61.99
N SER A 735 -10.63 5.18 61.98
CA SER A 735 -9.71 4.84 60.88
C SER A 735 -8.68 3.78 61.30
N ASN A 736 -8.21 2.97 60.34
CA ASN A 736 -7.23 1.91 60.54
C ASN A 736 -7.64 0.81 61.54
N VAL A 737 -8.94 0.62 61.75
CA VAL A 737 -9.46 -0.47 62.59
C VAL A 737 -9.53 -1.77 61.78
N GLN A 738 -8.85 -2.81 62.24
CA GLN A 738 -8.87 -4.13 61.64
C GLN A 738 -10.06 -4.94 62.17
N VAL A 739 -10.79 -5.62 61.29
CA VAL A 739 -11.84 -6.55 61.71
C VAL A 739 -11.22 -7.93 61.88
N ILE A 740 -11.40 -8.54 63.06
CA ILE A 740 -10.88 -9.87 63.38
C ILE A 740 -12.01 -10.78 63.88
N PRO A 741 -11.90 -12.12 63.74
CA PRO A 741 -12.92 -13.03 64.26
C PRO A 741 -13.22 -12.78 65.74
N THR A 742 -14.51 -12.84 66.12
CA THR A 742 -14.96 -12.61 67.51
C THR A 742 -14.20 -13.51 68.49
N ARG A 743 -13.98 -14.78 68.12
CA ARG A 743 -13.17 -15.74 68.90
C ARG A 743 -11.76 -15.22 69.21
N VAL A 744 -11.10 -14.60 68.23
CA VAL A 744 -9.74 -14.08 68.38
C VAL A 744 -9.76 -12.86 69.30
N LEU A 745 -10.74 -11.96 69.12
CA LEU A 745 -10.90 -10.79 69.99
C LEU A 745 -11.19 -11.20 71.45
N ASP A 746 -12.04 -12.19 71.67
CA ASP A 746 -12.43 -12.67 73.00
C ASP A 746 -11.28 -13.37 73.73
N ALA A 747 -10.37 -14.00 72.99
CA ALA A 747 -9.18 -14.62 73.55
C ALA A 747 -8.13 -13.61 74.06
N ILE A 748 -8.22 -12.33 73.67
CA ILE A 748 -7.32 -11.28 74.15
C ILE A 748 -7.81 -10.77 75.52
N PRO A 749 -7.00 -10.86 76.59
CA PRO A 749 -7.38 -10.41 77.92
C PRO A 749 -7.70 -8.91 77.94
N SER A 750 -8.73 -8.51 78.69
CA SER A 750 -8.99 -7.09 78.97
C SER A 750 -7.91 -6.50 79.89
N SER A 751 -7.57 -5.23 79.66
CA SER A 751 -6.67 -4.45 80.52
C SER A 751 -7.09 -4.45 81.98
#